data_AF-A0A0F8XS50-F1
#
_entry.id   AF-A0A0F8XS50-F1
#
_cell.length_a   1.000
_cell.length_b   1.000
_cell.length_c   1.000
_cell.angle_alpha   90.00
_cell.angle_beta   90.00
_cell.angle_gamma   90.00
#
_symmetry.space_group_name_H-M   'P 1'
#
loop_
_entity.id
_entity.type
_entity.pdbx_description
1 polymer ?
#
loop_
_entity_poly.entity_id
_entity_poly.type
_entity_poly.pdbx_seq_one_letter_code
_entity_poly.pdbx_strand_id
1 'polypeptide(L)'
;MLKPQKVAIIGAGPSGLVMAKTLLHNFPEGTFSPTVFEQHSKVGGLWSVDFPSGGGGTDPPPPKRGGLVDPLMRTNLSRFTVAFSDLAWDSVLQGERVPMFPRAGQVGLYLEKYAERYLAADVLRVGCRVIRTVREQRPGDGRWRVEWNSHRKEEVESERFDFLVVASGHFRTPYIPDIPGMNDFMENVIHSSELQSAADAQRLLEKSKSPSKPGGSPGKLVVVGGSMSGTEAASALALHVSSSRLDSRPGSPERNEGAANSEVHHICTRPYWVLPTYLPRRSSRDERQAHTMPFLPLDLVLYDLGRRAPGAVEFALGPTSPDQVSSGNQYFTSLLGNEYSRIGGIGTAAGDPRPAWVTIGDDYAEYVRSGAIKITTGRACTVHSSPSGRATIDIQLSDGRTGSLENVAAIVMATGFTPFESLSFLPEDVLSLLEFSHNDQFLPLILDGKGSSHADIPDLGFVGFYRGAFWGPMEMQAQRLAEQWARRDQNSESSLQAGERNDRTRERQQVRAFRNADPTVSRGQFPMADYVGSWSPPVRYAARSDCHGAQSTHDEIQNLRQVLLPGSGPDSSLPCTGTGTAMAIFRALHGQWKFTRAASSSNSSSSSSSSSSSSSQVADAERGDQVSGQATFQPRYPSSPGYEREYVYKETGSDPDSDTQATQSTWRLYEDTSIPGNGAQILIWAPDPTRSPNEAPEPVHELRILPAELDSTGPHGRGDLIVRTMDVRPLGSCGDLHEYTFQLNGVAISSWEHAVLQNPGGGGGGVERSKTVYER
;
A
#
# COMPACT_ATOMS: atom_id res chain seq x y z
N MET A 1 48.55 14.21 -1.01
CA MET A 1 47.09 14.05 -1.05
C MET A 1 46.54 14.48 0.30
N LEU A 2 45.44 15.24 0.32
CA LEU A 2 44.74 15.53 1.57
C LEU A 2 44.26 14.20 2.19
N LYS A 3 44.28 14.10 3.52
CA LYS A 3 43.80 12.91 4.23
C LYS A 3 42.28 12.82 4.01
N PRO A 4 41.74 11.65 3.59
CA PRO A 4 40.30 11.50 3.40
C PRO A 4 39.52 11.84 4.68
N GLN A 5 38.41 12.56 4.54
CA GLN A 5 37.54 12.91 5.66
C GLN A 5 36.78 11.67 6.12
N LYS A 6 36.95 11.28 7.38
CA LYS A 6 36.32 10.10 7.96
C LYS A 6 34.85 10.37 8.29
N VAL A 7 33.95 9.52 7.80
CA VAL A 7 32.49 9.67 8.03
C VAL A 7 31.93 8.42 8.70
N ALA A 8 31.39 8.55 9.91
CA ALA A 8 30.63 7.47 10.55
C ALA A 8 29.17 7.52 10.10
N ILE A 9 28.63 6.39 9.63
CA ILE A 9 27.23 6.23 9.22
C ILE A 9 26.59 5.19 10.11
N ILE A 10 25.54 5.56 10.83
CA ILE A 10 24.88 4.67 11.81
C ILE A 10 23.64 4.04 11.18
N GLY A 11 23.71 2.76 10.83
CA GLY A 11 22.67 1.95 10.18
C GLY A 11 22.99 1.63 8.72
N ALA A 12 22.75 0.38 8.29
CA ALA A 12 22.90 -0.10 6.91
C ALA A 12 21.56 -0.47 6.25
N GLY A 13 20.50 0.26 6.60
CA GLY A 13 19.27 0.30 5.80
C GLY A 13 19.45 1.13 4.51
N PRO A 14 18.38 1.39 3.73
CA PRO A 14 18.44 2.18 2.50
C PRO A 14 19.21 3.51 2.68
N SER A 15 18.97 4.20 3.80
CA SER A 15 19.59 5.48 4.14
C SER A 15 21.11 5.42 4.24
N GLY A 16 21.64 4.41 4.94
CA GLY A 16 23.06 4.27 5.15
C GLY A 16 23.78 3.84 3.88
N LEU A 17 23.15 2.94 3.12
CA LEU A 17 23.70 2.45 1.86
C LEU A 17 23.80 3.56 0.81
N VAL A 18 22.75 4.37 0.61
CA VAL A 18 22.80 5.48 -0.35
C VAL A 18 23.75 6.59 0.09
N MET A 19 23.89 6.84 1.40
CA MET A 19 24.88 7.78 1.92
C MET A 19 26.31 7.30 1.66
N ALA A 20 26.63 6.04 2.02
CA ALA A 20 27.95 5.46 1.80
C ALA A 20 28.32 5.47 0.32
N LYS A 21 27.40 5.01 -0.53
CA LYS A 21 27.56 5.06 -1.99
C LYS A 21 27.84 6.49 -2.46
N THR A 22 27.05 7.47 -2.00
CA THR A 22 27.19 8.87 -2.42
C THR A 22 28.58 9.41 -2.09
N LEU A 23 29.08 9.15 -0.89
CA LEU A 23 30.41 9.59 -0.46
C LEU A 23 31.54 8.94 -1.25
N LEU A 24 31.39 7.67 -1.62
CA LEU A 24 32.40 6.90 -2.37
C LEU A 24 32.44 7.25 -3.86
N HIS A 25 31.28 7.47 -4.49
CA HIS A 25 31.18 7.47 -5.96
C HIS A 25 30.82 8.83 -6.58
N ASN A 26 30.25 9.78 -5.82
CA ASN A 26 29.85 11.07 -6.38
C ASN A 26 30.94 12.16 -6.24
N PHE A 27 32.06 11.86 -5.58
CA PHE A 27 33.17 12.78 -5.32
C PHE A 27 34.51 12.17 -5.76
N PRO A 28 35.56 12.98 -5.98
CA PRO A 28 36.89 12.45 -6.31
C PRO A 28 37.37 11.42 -5.28
N GLU A 29 38.03 10.36 -5.75
CA GLU A 29 38.58 9.31 -4.90
C GLU A 29 39.47 9.92 -3.80
N GLY A 30 39.30 9.44 -2.56
CA GLY A 30 40.02 9.96 -1.41
C GLY A 30 39.44 11.25 -0.79
N THR A 31 38.32 11.78 -1.29
CA THR A 31 37.62 12.90 -0.61
C THR A 31 37.08 12.45 0.76
N PHE A 32 36.39 11.31 0.79
CA PHE A 32 35.76 10.76 1.98
C PHE A 32 36.23 9.32 2.25
N SER A 33 36.19 8.92 3.52
CA SER A 33 36.40 7.54 3.99
C SER A 33 35.22 7.17 4.90
N PRO A 34 34.12 6.64 4.34
CA PRO A 34 32.95 6.27 5.14
C PRO A 34 33.15 4.93 5.87
N THR A 35 32.50 4.80 7.02
CA THR A 35 32.34 3.55 7.75
C THR A 35 30.89 3.42 8.18
N VAL A 36 30.21 2.36 7.74
CA VAL A 36 28.82 2.05 8.07
C VAL A 36 28.79 1.05 9.22
N PHE A 37 28.12 1.41 10.31
CA PHE A 37 27.90 0.52 11.46
C PHE A 37 26.48 -0.04 11.41
N GLU A 38 26.35 -1.36 11.39
CA GLU A 38 25.06 -2.06 11.39
C GLU A 38 25.00 -3.04 12.55
N GLN A 39 23.95 -2.94 13.37
CA GLN A 39 23.79 -3.79 14.55
C GLN A 39 23.47 -5.26 14.18
N HIS A 40 22.80 -5.49 13.05
CA HIS A 40 22.47 -6.82 12.57
C HIS A 40 23.60 -7.41 11.73
N SER A 41 23.53 -8.72 11.46
CA SER A 41 24.53 -9.42 10.65
C SER A 41 24.40 -9.19 9.15
N LYS A 42 23.36 -8.48 8.70
CA LYS A 42 23.03 -8.21 7.29
C LYS A 42 22.61 -6.76 7.10
N VAL A 43 22.76 -6.26 5.88
CA VAL A 43 22.22 -4.95 5.45
C VAL A 43 20.71 -5.03 5.18
N GLY A 44 20.09 -3.88 4.95
CA GLY A 44 18.68 -3.77 4.54
C GLY A 44 17.76 -3.15 5.59
N GLY A 45 18.19 -3.09 6.86
CA GLY A 45 17.40 -2.50 7.95
C GLY A 45 16.05 -3.18 8.11
N LEU A 46 14.96 -2.41 8.06
CA LEU A 46 13.58 -2.92 8.12
C LEU A 46 13.28 -4.00 7.08
N TRP A 47 13.95 -3.94 5.92
CA TRP A 47 13.78 -4.86 4.80
C TRP A 47 14.74 -6.05 4.84
N SER A 48 15.56 -6.17 5.89
CA SER A 48 16.44 -7.32 6.10
C SER A 48 15.63 -8.52 6.61
N VAL A 49 14.78 -9.05 5.72
CA VAL A 49 13.92 -10.20 6.00
C VAL A 49 14.32 -11.35 5.09
N ASP A 50 14.42 -12.56 5.66
CA ASP A 50 14.80 -13.74 4.88
C ASP A 50 13.70 -14.02 3.85
N PHE A 51 14.00 -13.76 2.58
CA PHE A 51 13.14 -14.12 1.45
C PHE A 51 13.51 -15.52 0.96
N PRO A 52 12.55 -16.39 0.64
CA PRO A 52 12.87 -17.64 -0.02
C PRO A 52 13.38 -17.33 -1.44
N SER A 53 14.69 -17.39 -1.66
CA SER A 53 15.26 -17.43 -3.01
C SER A 53 14.93 -18.80 -3.61
N GLY A 54 14.37 -18.81 -4.83
CA GLY A 54 13.61 -19.93 -5.38
C GLY A 54 14.32 -21.26 -5.62
N GLY A 55 13.49 -22.30 -5.78
CA GLY A 55 13.80 -23.57 -6.44
C GLY A 55 12.49 -24.09 -7.03
N GLY A 56 12.50 -24.46 -8.32
CA GLY A 56 11.30 -24.83 -9.06
C GLY A 56 10.41 -25.84 -8.34
N GLY A 57 9.09 -25.61 -8.41
CA GLY A 57 8.06 -26.64 -8.24
C GLY A 57 7.79 -27.16 -6.82
N THR A 58 8.45 -26.67 -5.78
CA THR A 58 8.14 -27.07 -4.39
C THR A 58 8.00 -25.84 -3.50
N ASP A 59 6.92 -25.80 -2.70
CA ASP A 59 6.62 -24.70 -1.79
C ASP A 59 7.87 -24.26 -1.00
N PRO A 60 8.28 -22.98 -1.09
CA PRO A 60 9.42 -22.49 -0.33
C PRO A 60 9.16 -22.66 1.17
N PRO A 61 10.18 -23.00 1.97
CA PRO A 61 10.03 -23.06 3.43
C PRO A 61 9.56 -21.71 3.96
N PRO A 62 8.70 -21.69 4.99
CA PRO A 62 8.22 -20.44 5.58
C PRO A 62 9.42 -19.61 6.05
N PRO A 63 9.41 -18.28 5.81
CA PRO A 63 10.52 -17.43 6.17
C PRO A 63 10.79 -17.49 7.68
N LYS A 64 12.07 -17.37 8.06
CA LYS A 64 12.47 -17.37 9.48
C LYS A 64 11.85 -16.17 10.19
N ARG A 65 11.10 -16.42 11.26
CA ARG A 65 10.51 -15.39 12.12
C ARG A 65 11.62 -14.60 12.82
N GLY A 66 11.52 -13.26 12.82
CA GLY A 66 12.48 -12.38 13.52
C GLY A 66 12.50 -10.92 13.07
N GLY A 67 11.91 -10.59 11.91
CA GLY A 67 11.77 -9.21 11.43
C GLY A 67 10.48 -8.51 11.91
N LEU A 68 10.39 -7.21 11.68
CA LEU A 68 9.19 -6.38 12.01
C LEU A 68 8.13 -6.38 10.88
N VAL A 69 8.42 -7.05 9.78
CA VAL A 69 7.63 -7.01 8.53
C VAL A 69 7.49 -8.42 7.96
N ASP A 70 6.30 -8.74 7.44
CA ASP A 70 6.07 -9.95 6.65
C ASP A 70 6.90 -9.91 5.35
N PRO A 71 7.77 -10.90 5.08
CA PRO A 71 8.57 -10.97 3.86
C PRO A 71 7.77 -10.99 2.55
N LEU A 72 6.50 -11.42 2.61
CA LEU A 72 5.62 -11.51 1.44
C LEU A 72 4.77 -10.25 1.23
N MET A 73 4.72 -9.34 2.21
CA MET A 73 4.00 -8.07 2.11
C MET A 73 4.57 -7.22 0.96
N ARG A 74 3.70 -6.56 0.20
CA ARG A 74 4.08 -5.66 -0.90
C ARG A 74 4.40 -4.26 -0.42
N THR A 75 5.23 -3.55 -1.17
CA THR A 75 5.45 -2.12 -0.99
C THR A 75 4.18 -1.35 -1.31
N ASN A 76 3.95 -0.27 -0.55
CA ASN A 76 2.84 0.64 -0.81
C ASN A 76 3.06 1.53 -2.04
N LEU A 77 4.30 1.65 -2.51
CA LEU A 77 4.67 2.45 -3.67
C LEU A 77 5.25 1.54 -4.77
N SER A 78 5.17 1.99 -6.02
CA SER A 78 5.62 1.19 -7.15
C SER A 78 7.13 1.02 -7.17
N ARG A 79 7.61 0.02 -7.91
CA ARG A 79 9.03 -0.23 -8.17
C ARG A 79 9.79 1.01 -8.66
N PHE A 80 9.09 1.95 -9.31
CA PHE A 80 9.71 3.15 -9.87
C PHE A 80 10.07 4.19 -8.80
N THR A 81 9.38 4.19 -7.65
CA THR A 81 9.69 5.10 -6.54
C THR A 81 10.34 4.40 -5.35
N VAL A 82 10.24 3.06 -5.28
CA VAL A 82 11.03 2.19 -4.41
C VAL A 82 12.28 1.72 -5.16
N ALA A 83 13.11 2.66 -5.59
CA ALA A 83 14.40 2.39 -6.24
C ALA A 83 15.34 3.59 -6.03
N PHE A 84 16.64 3.34 -6.08
CA PHE A 84 17.64 4.39 -6.26
C PHE A 84 17.85 4.68 -7.75
N SER A 85 18.25 5.91 -8.04
CA SER A 85 18.36 6.43 -9.42
C SER A 85 19.32 5.64 -10.33
N ASP A 86 20.19 4.82 -9.73
CA ASP A 86 21.32 4.18 -10.37
C ASP A 86 21.39 2.65 -10.15
N LEU A 87 20.29 2.04 -9.73
CA LEU A 87 20.13 0.57 -9.75
C LEU A 87 18.71 0.21 -10.19
N ALA A 88 18.59 -0.31 -11.41
CA ALA A 88 17.32 -0.77 -11.96
C ALA A 88 16.91 -2.13 -11.36
N TRP A 89 15.62 -2.33 -11.14
CA TRP A 89 15.10 -3.59 -10.57
C TRP A 89 15.36 -4.81 -11.45
N ASP A 90 15.32 -4.64 -12.77
CA ASP A 90 15.59 -5.73 -13.72
C ASP A 90 17.02 -6.28 -13.57
N SER A 91 17.98 -5.46 -13.11
CA SER A 91 19.35 -5.90 -12.83
C SER A 91 19.50 -6.73 -11.54
N VAL A 92 18.50 -6.66 -10.66
CA VAL A 92 18.47 -7.33 -9.35
C VAL A 92 17.81 -8.71 -9.46
N LEU A 93 16.67 -8.81 -10.16
CA LEU A 93 15.85 -10.03 -10.22
C LEU A 93 16.14 -10.95 -11.44
N GLN A 94 17.19 -10.65 -12.22
CA GLN A 94 17.79 -11.46 -13.31
C GLN A 94 17.00 -12.69 -13.79
N GLY A 95 16.00 -12.47 -14.66
CA GLY A 95 15.21 -13.53 -15.29
C GLY A 95 13.81 -13.72 -14.69
N GLU A 96 13.54 -13.15 -13.52
CA GLU A 96 12.19 -12.99 -12.98
C GLU A 96 11.61 -11.62 -13.36
N ARG A 97 10.32 -11.57 -13.71
CA ARG A 97 9.64 -10.29 -13.96
C ARG A 97 9.53 -9.51 -12.66
N VAL A 98 9.94 -8.24 -12.69
CA VAL A 98 9.80 -7.35 -11.53
C VAL A 98 8.32 -7.01 -11.32
N PRO A 99 7.74 -7.34 -10.14
CA PRO A 99 6.36 -6.96 -9.83
C PRO A 99 6.24 -5.42 -9.72
N MET A 100 5.07 -4.88 -10.06
CA MET A 100 4.83 -3.44 -9.97
C MET A 100 5.03 -2.92 -8.53
N PHE A 101 4.66 -3.72 -7.54
CA PHE A 101 4.83 -3.46 -6.12
C PHE A 101 5.68 -4.59 -5.51
N PRO A 102 7.01 -4.42 -5.42
CA PRO A 102 7.92 -5.43 -4.88
C PRO A 102 7.53 -5.93 -3.49
N ARG A 103 7.82 -7.20 -3.21
CA ARG A 103 7.66 -7.78 -1.86
C ARG A 103 8.80 -7.34 -0.95
N ALA A 104 8.55 -7.32 0.36
CA ALA A 104 9.52 -6.88 1.35
C ALA A 104 10.86 -7.61 1.24
N GLY A 105 10.85 -8.92 1.02
CA GLY A 105 12.06 -9.69 0.81
C GLY A 105 12.81 -9.40 -0.50
N GLN A 106 12.09 -9.02 -1.57
CA GLN A 106 12.72 -8.55 -2.82
C GLN A 106 13.38 -7.18 -2.62
N VAL A 107 12.81 -6.31 -1.78
CA VAL A 107 13.46 -5.05 -1.37
C VAL A 107 14.73 -5.32 -0.56
N GLY A 108 14.71 -6.32 0.32
CA GLY A 108 15.92 -6.80 1.01
C GLY A 108 17.01 -7.20 0.02
N LEU A 109 16.69 -8.05 -0.95
CA LEU A 109 17.62 -8.47 -2.01
C LEU A 109 18.13 -7.28 -2.85
N TYR A 110 17.27 -6.32 -3.19
CA TYR A 110 17.67 -5.09 -3.88
C TYR A 110 18.76 -4.34 -3.09
N LEU A 111 18.59 -4.18 -1.78
CA LEU A 111 19.53 -3.48 -0.91
C LEU A 111 20.84 -4.25 -0.72
N GLU A 112 20.79 -5.58 -0.64
CA GLU A 112 21.97 -6.43 -0.66
C GLU A 112 22.76 -6.25 -1.97
N LYS A 113 22.09 -6.31 -3.12
CA LYS A 113 22.72 -6.07 -4.43
C LYS A 113 23.27 -4.66 -4.58
N TYR A 114 22.59 -3.66 -4.01
CA TYR A 114 23.07 -2.29 -3.98
C TYR A 114 24.37 -2.17 -3.17
N ALA A 115 24.44 -2.82 -2.00
CA ALA A 115 25.64 -2.86 -1.18
C ALA A 115 26.78 -3.58 -1.90
N GLU A 116 26.55 -4.77 -2.46
CA GLU A 116 27.54 -5.54 -3.24
C GLU A 116 28.11 -4.74 -4.42
N ARG A 117 27.27 -3.93 -5.08
CA ARG A 117 27.65 -3.14 -6.25
C ARG A 117 28.54 -1.96 -5.89
N TYR A 118 28.24 -1.28 -4.79
CA TYR A 118 28.80 0.06 -4.53
C TYR A 118 29.73 0.13 -3.31
N LEU A 119 29.65 -0.81 -2.37
CA LEU A 119 30.42 -0.75 -1.11
C LEU A 119 31.49 -1.83 -1.10
N ALA A 120 32.72 -1.42 -0.78
CA ALA A 120 33.79 -2.35 -0.45
C ALA A 120 33.54 -2.98 0.94
N ALA A 121 34.04 -4.20 1.16
CA ALA A 121 33.78 -4.96 2.39
C ALA A 121 34.28 -4.28 3.67
N ASP A 122 35.32 -3.45 3.58
CA ASP A 122 35.93 -2.70 4.67
C ASP A 122 35.13 -1.45 5.09
N VAL A 123 34.24 -0.96 4.22
CA VAL A 123 33.30 0.14 4.53
C VAL A 123 32.21 -0.32 5.50
N LEU A 124 31.83 -1.61 5.48
CA LEU A 124 30.68 -2.13 6.21
C LEU A 124 31.09 -2.92 7.46
N ARG A 125 30.64 -2.47 8.64
CA ARG A 125 30.80 -3.14 9.92
C ARG A 125 29.45 -3.68 10.42
N VAL A 126 29.09 -4.89 9.96
CA VAL A 126 27.90 -5.63 10.45
C VAL A 126 28.14 -6.27 11.82
N GLY A 127 27.06 -6.50 12.57
CA GLY A 127 27.12 -7.00 13.95
C GLY A 127 27.79 -6.01 14.92
N CYS A 128 27.80 -4.72 14.58
CA CYS A 128 28.41 -3.64 15.36
C CYS A 128 27.33 -2.63 15.77
N ARG A 129 26.83 -2.76 17.00
CA ARG A 129 25.84 -1.83 17.56
C ARG A 129 26.55 -0.61 18.13
N VAL A 130 26.35 0.56 17.53
CA VAL A 130 26.78 1.83 18.13
C VAL A 130 25.98 2.08 19.40
N ILE A 131 26.69 2.31 20.50
CA ILE A 131 26.10 2.50 21.83
C ILE A 131 26.23 3.94 22.32
N ARG A 132 27.21 4.68 21.79
CA ARG A 132 27.48 6.06 22.24
C ARG A 132 28.29 6.84 21.21
N THR A 133 28.00 8.13 21.09
CA THR A 133 28.86 9.08 20.40
C THR A 133 29.20 10.27 21.30
N VAL A 134 30.37 10.85 21.08
CA VAL A 134 30.85 12.03 21.80
C VAL A 134 31.36 13.05 20.80
N ARG A 135 30.86 14.29 20.90
CA ARG A 135 31.37 15.39 20.09
C ARG A 135 32.53 16.07 20.81
N GLU A 136 33.74 15.82 20.34
CA GLU A 136 34.98 16.37 20.90
C GLU A 136 35.22 17.80 20.37
N GLN A 137 35.61 18.73 21.25
CA GLN A 137 35.81 20.16 20.93
C GLN A 137 37.24 20.49 20.46
N ARG A 138 38.13 19.49 20.35
CA ARG A 138 39.57 19.72 20.07
C ARG A 138 39.82 19.83 18.55
N PRO A 139 40.57 20.84 18.08
CA PRO A 139 41.05 20.87 16.70
C PRO A 139 42.04 19.72 16.43
N GLY A 140 41.91 19.04 15.29
CA GLY A 140 42.98 18.22 14.69
C GLY A 140 42.76 16.70 14.62
N ASP A 141 41.90 16.11 15.47
CA ASP A 141 41.60 14.67 15.47
C ASP A 141 40.08 14.48 15.54
N GLY A 142 39.42 14.20 14.41
CA GLY A 142 37.99 13.81 14.26
C GLY A 142 37.00 14.28 15.35
N ARG A 143 36.06 15.16 14.97
CA ARG A 143 35.07 15.78 15.89
C ARG A 143 34.18 14.79 16.63
N TRP A 144 34.03 13.56 16.15
CA TRP A 144 33.16 12.55 16.73
C TRP A 144 33.95 11.32 17.15
N ARG A 145 33.92 10.98 18.44
CA ARG A 145 34.28 9.63 18.89
C ARG A 145 33.04 8.76 18.90
N VAL A 146 33.07 7.66 18.14
CA VAL A 146 31.98 6.68 18.04
C VAL A 146 32.41 5.41 18.78
N GLU A 147 31.55 4.93 19.68
CA GLU A 147 31.76 3.73 20.49
C GLU A 147 30.71 2.66 20.13
N TRP A 148 31.14 1.42 19.90
CA TRP A 148 30.26 0.32 19.51
C TRP A 148 30.63 -1.00 20.19
N ASN A 149 29.62 -1.87 20.32
CA ASN A 149 29.78 -3.26 20.69
C ASN A 149 29.77 -4.13 19.44
N SER A 150 30.82 -4.93 19.24
CA SER A 150 30.85 -5.94 18.20
C SER A 150 30.32 -7.26 18.75
N HIS A 151 29.52 -7.99 17.97
CA HIS A 151 29.10 -9.35 18.34
C HIS A 151 30.30 -10.32 18.41
N ARG A 152 31.47 -9.92 17.92
CA ARG A 152 32.69 -10.75 17.85
C ARG A 152 33.69 -10.46 18.98
N LYS A 153 33.50 -9.38 19.74
CA LYS A 153 34.44 -8.92 20.77
C LYS A 153 33.65 -8.49 22.01
N GLU A 154 34.14 -8.84 23.19
CA GLU A 154 33.49 -8.43 24.45
C GLU A 154 33.80 -6.96 24.82
N GLU A 155 34.92 -6.42 24.34
CA GLU A 155 35.33 -5.04 24.63
C GLU A 155 34.62 -4.02 23.73
N VAL A 156 34.29 -2.86 24.32
CA VAL A 156 33.78 -1.70 23.59
C VAL A 156 34.90 -1.16 22.70
N GLU A 157 34.64 -1.10 21.40
CA GLU A 157 35.56 -0.50 20.44
C GLU A 157 35.23 0.98 20.23
N SER A 158 36.24 1.78 19.84
CA SER A 158 36.02 3.19 19.54
C SER A 158 36.92 3.71 18.42
N GLU A 159 36.42 4.69 17.67
CA GLU A 159 37.16 5.36 16.59
C GLU A 159 36.70 6.82 16.43
N ARG A 160 37.60 7.67 15.94
CA ARG A 160 37.32 9.09 15.65
C ARG A 160 36.98 9.32 14.18
N PHE A 161 35.97 10.15 13.96
CA PHE A 161 35.44 10.55 12.65
C PHE A 161 35.29 12.06 12.57
N ASP A 162 35.43 12.62 11.37
CA ASP A 162 35.24 14.04 11.10
C ASP A 162 33.75 14.40 11.06
N PHE A 163 32.93 13.47 10.56
CA PHE A 163 31.49 13.62 10.39
C PHE A 163 30.70 12.43 10.93
N LEU A 164 29.47 12.68 11.39
CA LEU A 164 28.52 11.67 11.82
C LEU A 164 27.22 11.77 11.01
N VAL A 165 26.73 10.64 10.51
CA VAL A 165 25.44 10.52 9.82
C VAL A 165 24.53 9.58 10.61
N VAL A 166 23.36 10.09 10.99
CA VAL A 166 22.26 9.31 11.54
C VAL A 166 21.43 8.73 10.39
N ALA A 167 21.55 7.43 10.19
CA ALA A 167 20.82 6.65 9.18
C ALA A 167 20.06 5.47 9.82
N SER A 168 19.78 5.56 11.13
CA SER A 168 19.22 4.51 11.99
C SER A 168 17.71 4.30 11.84
N GLY A 169 17.05 5.11 11.01
CA GLY A 169 15.63 4.99 10.68
C GLY A 169 14.66 5.44 11.79
N HIS A 170 13.42 5.71 11.38
CA HIS A 170 12.35 6.24 12.26
C HIS A 170 11.49 5.15 12.91
N PHE A 171 11.36 3.98 12.29
CA PHE A 171 10.45 2.90 12.71
C PHE A 171 11.23 1.76 13.37
N ARG A 172 11.62 1.94 14.64
CA ARG A 172 12.45 0.96 15.36
C ARG A 172 11.69 0.16 16.41
N THR A 173 11.12 0.85 17.40
CA THR A 173 10.53 0.18 18.57
C THR A 173 9.02 0.20 18.47
N PRO A 174 8.31 -0.95 18.41
CA PRO A 174 6.86 -1.02 18.48
C PRO A 174 6.31 -0.16 19.62
N TYR A 175 5.30 0.66 19.33
CA TYR A 175 4.71 1.55 20.32
C TYR A 175 3.35 1.01 20.76
N ILE A 176 3.26 0.57 22.01
CA ILE A 176 1.98 0.28 22.68
C ILE A 176 1.74 1.41 23.69
N PRO A 177 0.72 2.27 23.48
CA PRO A 177 0.40 3.34 24.42
C PRO A 177 -0.05 2.78 25.78
N ASP A 178 0.28 3.49 26.84
CA ASP A 178 -0.24 3.22 28.18
C ASP A 178 -1.73 3.61 28.25
N ILE A 179 -2.59 2.64 27.98
CA ILE A 179 -4.04 2.77 28.10
C ILE A 179 -4.44 2.17 29.45
N PRO A 180 -5.10 2.92 30.35
CA PRO A 180 -5.56 2.41 31.64
C PRO A 180 -6.29 1.05 31.52
N GLY A 181 -5.88 0.10 32.36
CA GLY A 181 -6.41 -1.28 32.40
C GLY A 181 -5.89 -2.22 31.30
N MET A 182 -5.11 -1.74 30.33
CA MET A 182 -4.55 -2.59 29.26
C MET A 182 -3.60 -3.66 29.81
N ASN A 183 -2.83 -3.36 30.86
CA ASN A 183 -1.91 -4.30 31.49
C ASN A 183 -2.58 -5.60 31.95
N ASP A 184 -3.84 -5.51 32.41
CA ASP A 184 -4.65 -6.66 32.83
C ASP A 184 -5.20 -7.48 31.65
N PHE A 185 -4.94 -7.07 30.41
CA PHE A 185 -5.35 -7.75 29.18
C PHE A 185 -4.19 -8.07 28.22
N MET A 186 -2.94 -7.79 28.61
CA MET A 186 -1.79 -7.83 27.69
C MET A 186 -1.54 -9.18 27.03
N GLU A 187 -1.95 -10.30 27.65
CA GLU A 187 -1.86 -11.63 27.02
C GLU A 187 -2.67 -11.74 25.71
N ASN A 188 -3.68 -10.89 25.52
CA ASN A 188 -4.56 -10.85 24.35
C ASN A 188 -4.29 -9.65 23.45
N VAL A 189 -3.20 -8.94 23.71
CA VAL A 189 -2.76 -7.78 22.94
C VAL A 189 -1.51 -8.16 22.16
N ILE A 190 -1.47 -7.81 20.87
CA ILE A 190 -0.24 -7.86 20.07
C ILE A 190 -0.02 -6.51 19.40
N HIS A 191 1.22 -6.19 19.05
CA HIS A 191 1.49 -5.10 18.12
C HIS A 191 1.26 -5.57 16.67
N SER A 192 0.91 -4.66 15.76
CA SER A 192 0.67 -5.01 14.34
C SER A 192 1.87 -5.66 13.65
N SER A 193 3.10 -5.40 14.13
CA SER A 193 4.31 -6.05 13.61
C SER A 193 4.38 -7.55 13.89
N GLU A 194 3.56 -8.08 14.79
CA GLU A 194 3.49 -9.51 15.12
C GLU A 194 2.44 -10.25 14.27
N LEU A 195 1.55 -9.53 13.58
CA LEU A 195 0.55 -10.09 12.67
C LEU A 195 1.13 -10.22 11.26
N GLN A 196 1.92 -11.26 11.01
CA GLN A 196 2.67 -11.42 9.76
C GLN A 196 2.13 -12.54 8.86
N SER A 197 1.27 -13.42 9.37
CA SER A 197 0.82 -14.59 8.62
C SER A 197 -0.61 -15.01 8.96
N ALA A 198 -1.19 -15.86 8.11
CA ALA A 198 -2.47 -16.52 8.38
C ALA A 198 -2.44 -17.32 9.70
N ALA A 199 -1.29 -17.89 10.08
CA ALA A 199 -1.15 -18.61 11.34
C ALA A 199 -1.24 -17.67 12.56
N ASP A 200 -0.74 -16.43 12.44
CA ASP A 200 -0.83 -15.45 13.52
C ASP A 200 -2.27 -14.92 13.66
N ALA A 201 -2.95 -14.69 12.52
CA ALA A 201 -4.38 -14.38 12.50
C ALA A 201 -5.22 -15.52 13.10
N GLN A 202 -4.88 -16.78 12.80
CA GLN A 202 -5.54 -17.96 13.36
C GLN A 202 -5.40 -18.02 14.89
N ARG A 203 -4.20 -17.74 15.44
CA ARG A 203 -3.99 -17.68 16.90
C ARG A 203 -4.86 -16.61 17.58
N LEU A 204 -5.03 -15.45 16.94
CA LEU A 204 -5.93 -14.42 17.46
C LEU A 204 -7.40 -14.86 17.36
N LEU A 205 -7.77 -15.52 16.27
CA LEU A 205 -9.11 -16.06 16.08
C LEU A 205 -9.42 -17.16 17.11
N GLU A 206 -8.45 -17.98 17.50
CA GLU A 206 -8.62 -18.97 18.57
C GLU A 206 -8.93 -18.33 19.92
N LYS A 207 -8.33 -17.18 20.24
CA LYS A 207 -8.70 -16.38 21.43
C LYS A 207 -10.15 -15.87 21.36
N SER A 208 -10.71 -15.72 20.16
CA SER A 208 -12.13 -15.37 20.00
C SER A 208 -13.08 -16.51 20.39
N LYS A 209 -12.62 -17.76 20.46
CA LYS A 209 -13.44 -18.90 20.90
C LYS A 209 -13.59 -18.86 22.42
N SER A 210 -14.81 -18.98 22.94
CA SER A 210 -15.03 -19.00 24.39
C SER A 210 -14.57 -20.33 24.98
N PRO A 211 -13.62 -20.36 25.93
CA PRO A 211 -13.18 -21.61 26.55
C PRO A 211 -14.23 -22.22 27.51
N SER A 212 -15.23 -21.44 27.94
CA SER A 212 -16.12 -21.80 29.05
C SER A 212 -17.54 -22.23 28.65
N LYS A 213 -17.95 -22.05 27.38
CA LYS A 213 -19.26 -22.50 26.88
C LYS A 213 -19.20 -22.88 25.39
N PRO A 214 -19.32 -24.18 25.04
CA PRO A 214 -19.68 -24.60 23.69
C PRO A 214 -20.98 -23.89 23.27
N GLY A 215 -20.95 -23.13 22.17
CA GLY A 215 -22.10 -22.35 21.68
C GLY A 215 -22.22 -20.89 22.15
N GLY A 216 -21.24 -20.35 22.90
CA GLY A 216 -21.18 -18.90 23.19
C GLY A 216 -20.83 -18.08 21.95
N SER A 217 -21.32 -16.84 21.84
CA SER A 217 -20.95 -15.96 20.73
C SER A 217 -19.44 -15.69 20.74
N PRO A 218 -18.75 -15.76 19.58
CA PRO A 218 -17.33 -15.46 19.51
C PRO A 218 -17.09 -13.99 19.91
N GLY A 219 -15.92 -13.75 20.49
CA GLY A 219 -15.52 -12.41 20.88
C GLY A 219 -15.02 -11.60 19.68
N LYS A 220 -14.98 -10.28 19.85
CA LYS A 220 -14.58 -9.33 18.80
C LYS A 220 -13.07 -9.23 18.70
N LEU A 221 -12.55 -9.20 17.48
CA LEU A 221 -11.15 -8.87 17.19
C LEU A 221 -11.07 -7.36 16.93
N VAL A 222 -10.25 -6.64 17.69
CA VAL A 222 -10.20 -5.17 17.62
C VAL A 222 -8.83 -4.72 17.12
N VAL A 223 -8.82 -3.85 16.12
CA VAL A 223 -7.60 -3.14 15.67
C VAL A 223 -7.68 -1.70 16.17
N VAL A 224 -6.61 -1.20 16.79
CA VAL A 224 -6.52 0.18 17.29
C VAL A 224 -5.42 0.93 16.54
N GLY A 225 -5.79 1.96 15.78
CA GLY A 225 -4.85 2.86 15.09
C GLY A 225 -5.19 3.08 13.61
N GLY A 226 -5.57 4.31 13.24
CA GLY A 226 -6.06 4.63 11.90
C GLY A 226 -4.98 5.03 10.87
N SER A 227 -3.85 4.33 10.82
CA SER A 227 -2.78 4.54 9.81
C SER A 227 -2.59 3.26 8.96
N MET A 228 -1.63 3.24 8.04
CA MET A 228 -1.39 2.13 7.09
C MET A 228 -1.46 0.73 7.73
N SER A 229 -0.73 0.48 8.83
CA SER A 229 -0.73 -0.83 9.50
C SER A 229 -2.09 -1.22 10.08
N GLY A 230 -2.94 -0.27 10.47
CA GLY A 230 -4.28 -0.57 10.99
C GLY A 230 -5.23 -1.03 9.90
N THR A 231 -5.20 -0.34 8.75
CA THR A 231 -5.92 -0.73 7.52
C THR A 231 -5.53 -2.14 7.08
N GLU A 232 -4.22 -2.43 7.01
CA GLU A 232 -3.72 -3.75 6.61
C GLU A 232 -4.05 -4.83 7.64
N ALA A 233 -3.82 -4.58 8.93
CA ALA A 233 -4.14 -5.56 9.98
C ALA A 233 -5.63 -5.91 10.03
N ALA A 234 -6.51 -4.91 9.90
CA ALA A 234 -7.95 -5.14 9.87
C ALA A 234 -8.37 -5.93 8.63
N SER A 235 -7.78 -5.63 7.46
CA SER A 235 -8.03 -6.38 6.22
C SER A 235 -7.54 -7.83 6.31
N ALA A 236 -6.36 -8.05 6.89
CA ALA A 236 -5.79 -9.38 7.09
C ALA A 236 -6.68 -10.24 8.00
N LEU A 237 -7.18 -9.67 9.10
CA LEU A 237 -8.13 -10.35 9.98
C LEU A 237 -9.46 -10.63 9.28
N ALA A 238 -10.00 -9.69 8.50
CA ALA A 238 -11.25 -9.87 7.77
C ALA A 238 -11.13 -10.96 6.70
N LEU A 239 -10.01 -10.98 5.94
CA LEU A 239 -9.69 -12.05 4.98
C LEU A 239 -9.59 -13.41 5.68
N HIS A 240 -8.91 -13.46 6.82
CA HIS A 240 -8.73 -14.70 7.57
C HIS A 240 -10.06 -15.26 8.11
N VAL A 241 -10.90 -14.40 8.68
CA VAL A 241 -12.26 -14.75 9.12
C VAL A 241 -13.09 -15.22 7.94
N SER A 242 -13.05 -14.53 6.81
CA SER A 242 -13.79 -14.90 5.60
C SER A 242 -13.35 -16.26 5.03
N SER A 243 -12.04 -16.52 4.97
CA SER A 243 -11.48 -17.79 4.50
C SER A 243 -11.89 -18.95 5.41
N SER A 244 -11.78 -18.75 6.73
CA SER A 244 -12.15 -19.75 7.73
C SER A 244 -13.63 -20.15 7.66
N ARG A 245 -14.52 -19.25 7.20
CA ARG A 245 -15.93 -19.55 6.97
C ARG A 245 -16.13 -20.47 5.76
N LEU A 246 -15.32 -20.30 4.72
CA LEU A 246 -15.43 -21.02 3.46
C LEU A 246 -14.76 -22.41 3.51
N ASP A 247 -13.75 -22.60 4.36
CA ASP A 247 -12.99 -23.87 4.49
C ASP A 247 -13.73 -24.98 5.28
N SER A 248 -14.98 -24.74 5.69
CA SER A 248 -15.80 -25.74 6.40
C SER A 248 -16.20 -26.88 5.46
N ARG A 249 -15.39 -27.94 5.39
CA ARG A 249 -15.71 -29.17 4.61
C ARG A 249 -17.01 -29.82 5.11
N PRO A 250 -17.88 -30.32 4.22
CA PRO A 250 -18.97 -31.21 4.61
C PRO A 250 -18.37 -32.49 5.22
N GLY A 251 -18.62 -32.77 6.50
CA GLY A 251 -18.25 -34.03 7.15
C GLY A 251 -17.00 -34.00 8.05
N SER A 252 -16.30 -32.88 8.22
CA SER A 252 -15.34 -32.73 9.34
C SER A 252 -16.12 -32.41 10.63
N PRO A 253 -15.98 -33.21 11.71
CA PRO A 253 -16.79 -33.06 12.93
C PRO A 253 -16.50 -31.75 13.70
N GLU A 254 -15.43 -31.04 13.37
CA GLU A 254 -15.16 -29.70 13.88
C GLU A 254 -15.64 -28.66 12.86
N ARG A 255 -16.92 -28.29 12.90
CA ARG A 255 -17.29 -26.97 12.37
C ARG A 255 -16.46 -25.95 13.14
N ASN A 256 -15.75 -25.08 12.44
CA ASN A 256 -15.06 -23.94 13.04
C ASN A 256 -16.11 -22.87 13.43
N GLU A 257 -17.09 -23.22 14.27
CA GLU A 257 -18.26 -22.39 14.63
C GLU A 257 -17.83 -21.03 15.23
N GLY A 258 -16.64 -20.99 15.84
CA GLY A 258 -16.03 -19.74 16.29
C GLY A 258 -15.76 -18.74 15.16
N ALA A 259 -15.29 -19.18 14.00
CA ALA A 259 -14.97 -18.31 12.86
C ALA A 259 -16.21 -17.77 12.13
N ALA A 260 -17.31 -18.52 12.17
CA ALA A 260 -18.56 -18.18 11.50
C ALA A 260 -19.13 -16.83 11.94
N ASN A 261 -18.91 -16.45 13.21
CA ASN A 261 -19.54 -15.30 13.83
C ASN A 261 -18.54 -14.26 14.39
N SER A 262 -17.23 -14.45 14.24
CA SER A 262 -16.24 -13.45 14.70
C SER A 262 -16.37 -12.15 13.92
N GLU A 263 -16.27 -11.03 14.63
CA GLU A 263 -16.35 -9.68 14.06
C GLU A 263 -15.00 -8.97 14.17
N VAL A 264 -14.62 -8.26 13.11
CA VAL A 264 -13.46 -7.36 13.10
C VAL A 264 -13.94 -5.93 13.32
N HIS A 265 -13.42 -5.28 14.36
CA HIS A 265 -13.67 -3.88 14.67
C HIS A 265 -12.39 -3.07 14.50
N HIS A 266 -12.47 -1.88 13.89
CA HIS A 266 -11.32 -1.01 13.69
C HIS A 266 -11.61 0.37 14.31
N ILE A 267 -10.81 0.73 15.32
CA ILE A 267 -10.91 2.00 16.06
C ILE A 267 -9.89 2.99 15.50
N CYS A 268 -10.38 4.10 14.95
CA CYS A 268 -9.56 5.13 14.31
C CYS A 268 -9.81 6.50 14.95
N THR A 269 -8.75 7.24 15.30
CA THR A 269 -8.90 8.54 15.97
C THR A 269 -9.32 9.68 15.04
N ARG A 270 -9.26 9.47 13.72
CA ARG A 270 -9.44 10.49 12.68
C ARG A 270 -10.18 9.89 11.50
N PRO A 271 -10.88 10.71 10.70
CA PRO A 271 -11.30 10.29 9.38
C PRO A 271 -10.07 10.07 8.48
N TYR A 272 -10.18 9.16 7.51
CA TYR A 272 -9.06 8.82 6.63
C TYR A 272 -9.54 8.31 5.28
N TRP A 273 -8.74 8.54 4.25
CA TRP A 273 -8.89 7.95 2.94
C TRP A 273 -8.14 6.62 2.86
N VAL A 274 -8.68 5.69 2.09
CA VAL A 274 -8.03 4.42 1.76
C VAL A 274 -7.86 4.38 0.26
N LEU A 275 -6.60 4.44 -0.18
CA LEU A 275 -6.23 4.45 -1.59
C LEU A 275 -5.91 3.02 -2.04
N PRO A 276 -6.56 2.51 -3.10
CA PRO A 276 -6.06 1.35 -3.80
C PRO A 276 -4.69 1.62 -4.42
N THR A 277 -3.95 0.55 -4.71
CA THR A 277 -2.62 0.59 -5.31
C THR A 277 -2.61 1.13 -6.73
N TYR A 278 -3.74 1.01 -7.44
CA TYR A 278 -3.96 1.59 -8.75
C TYR A 278 -5.10 2.62 -8.72
N LEU A 279 -4.83 3.81 -9.28
CA LEU A 279 -5.74 4.94 -9.30
C LEU A 279 -6.03 5.39 -10.74
N PRO A 280 -7.27 5.84 -11.05
CA PRO A 280 -7.59 6.32 -12.38
C PRO A 280 -6.86 7.64 -12.67
N ARG A 281 -6.28 7.77 -13.86
CA ARG A 281 -5.58 8.98 -14.29
C ARG A 281 -6.27 9.61 -15.50
N ARG A 282 -6.83 10.80 -15.31
CA ARG A 282 -7.28 11.66 -16.42
C ARG A 282 -6.07 12.23 -17.15
N SER A 283 -5.99 12.14 -18.48
CA SER A 283 -4.91 12.79 -19.22
C SER A 283 -5.14 14.31 -19.23
N SER A 284 -4.09 15.11 -19.01
CA SER A 284 -4.18 16.58 -19.01
C SER A 284 -3.92 17.21 -20.38
N ARG A 285 -3.53 16.42 -21.39
CA ARG A 285 -2.99 16.93 -22.66
C ARG A 285 -3.92 16.89 -23.87
N ASP A 286 -5.11 16.33 -23.77
CA ASP A 286 -6.14 16.52 -24.81
C ASP A 286 -7.51 16.07 -24.26
N GLU A 287 -8.16 16.97 -23.52
CA GLU A 287 -9.53 16.75 -22.99
C GLU A 287 -10.57 16.51 -24.10
N ARG A 288 -10.21 16.73 -25.37
CA ARG A 288 -11.09 16.57 -26.54
C ARG A 288 -10.87 15.27 -27.34
N GLN A 289 -9.82 14.48 -27.04
CA GLN A 289 -9.50 13.26 -27.81
C GLN A 289 -9.27 11.99 -26.99
N ALA A 290 -9.03 12.08 -25.68
CA ALA A 290 -8.80 10.89 -24.85
C ALA A 290 -10.13 10.25 -24.42
N HIS A 291 -10.58 9.24 -25.18
CA HIS A 291 -11.76 8.43 -24.83
C HIS A 291 -11.50 7.38 -23.74
N THR A 292 -10.24 7.10 -23.41
CA THR A 292 -9.84 6.07 -22.46
C THR A 292 -9.21 6.64 -21.19
N MET A 293 -9.38 5.94 -20.06
CA MET A 293 -8.81 6.32 -18.75
C MET A 293 -7.97 5.16 -18.16
N PRO A 294 -6.63 5.27 -18.15
CA PRO A 294 -5.80 4.23 -17.55
C PRO A 294 -5.85 4.27 -16.02
N PHE A 295 -5.71 3.09 -15.42
CA PHE A 295 -5.43 2.93 -13.99
C PHE A 295 -3.92 2.77 -13.80
N LEU A 296 -3.29 3.75 -13.15
CA LEU A 296 -1.84 3.79 -12.93
C LEU A 296 -1.49 3.50 -11.47
N PRO A 297 -0.28 3.00 -11.19
CA PRO A 297 0.25 2.93 -9.83
C PRO A 297 0.07 4.27 -9.10
N LEU A 298 -0.35 4.21 -7.83
CA LEU A 298 -0.85 5.36 -7.09
C LEU A 298 0.17 6.50 -6.98
N ASP A 299 1.44 6.18 -6.84
CA ASP A 299 2.55 7.12 -6.73
C ASP A 299 2.76 7.91 -8.04
N LEU A 300 2.56 7.29 -9.20
CA LEU A 300 2.59 7.98 -10.49
C LEU A 300 1.42 8.97 -10.65
N VAL A 301 0.29 8.73 -9.96
CA VAL A 301 -0.86 9.65 -9.94
C VAL A 301 -0.67 10.76 -8.89
N LEU A 302 -0.18 10.41 -7.70
CA LEU A 302 -0.03 11.35 -6.58
C LEU A 302 1.18 12.30 -6.76
N TYR A 303 2.26 11.84 -7.38
CA TYR A 303 3.50 12.61 -7.57
C TYR A 303 3.61 13.28 -8.93
N ASP A 304 2.50 13.40 -9.66
CA ASP A 304 2.44 14.14 -10.91
C ASP A 304 2.63 15.65 -10.70
N LEU A 305 3.77 16.17 -11.14
CA LEU A 305 4.11 17.60 -11.13
C LEU A 305 3.11 18.45 -11.91
N GLY A 306 2.46 17.91 -12.94
CA GLY A 306 1.45 18.61 -13.74
C GLY A 306 0.22 19.03 -12.94
N ARG A 307 0.04 18.52 -11.72
CA ARG A 307 -1.02 18.92 -10.78
C ARG A 307 -0.69 20.20 -10.01
N ARG A 308 0.57 20.62 -9.97
CA ARG A 308 0.95 21.84 -9.24
C ARG A 308 0.52 23.07 -10.01
N ALA A 309 0.19 24.13 -9.25
CA ALA A 309 0.01 25.45 -9.85
C ALA A 309 1.29 25.87 -10.59
N PRO A 310 1.18 26.62 -11.71
CA PRO A 310 2.35 27.16 -12.41
C PRO A 310 3.22 27.99 -11.45
N GLY A 311 4.53 27.79 -11.48
CA GLY A 311 5.48 28.51 -10.63
C GLY A 311 6.65 27.66 -10.17
N ALA A 312 7.48 28.23 -9.28
CA ALA A 312 8.56 27.49 -8.64
C ALA A 312 7.95 26.41 -7.71
N VAL A 313 8.49 25.21 -7.79
CA VAL A 313 8.11 24.13 -6.88
C VAL A 313 8.72 24.43 -5.51
N GLU A 314 7.88 24.78 -4.55
CA GLU A 314 8.26 25.00 -3.15
C GLU A 314 8.03 23.75 -2.30
N PHE A 315 8.87 23.57 -1.29
CA PHE A 315 8.73 22.51 -0.29
C PHE A 315 7.72 22.95 0.78
N ALA A 316 6.54 22.34 0.79
CA ALA A 316 5.52 22.65 1.80
C ALA A 316 5.79 21.92 3.12
N LEU A 317 5.98 22.70 4.18
CA LEU A 317 6.13 22.25 5.57
C LEU A 317 5.29 23.14 6.49
N GLY A 318 4.43 22.55 7.30
CA GLY A 318 3.62 23.29 8.27
C GLY A 318 2.26 22.65 8.57
N PRO A 319 1.51 23.21 9.54
CA PRO A 319 0.15 22.76 9.83
C PRO A 319 -0.75 22.89 8.60
N THR A 320 -1.72 21.99 8.46
CA THR A 320 -2.65 22.01 7.32
C THR A 320 -3.78 23.01 7.60
N SER A 321 -4.03 23.93 6.67
CA SER A 321 -5.16 24.88 6.77
C SER A 321 -6.49 24.20 6.42
N PRO A 322 -7.64 24.72 6.90
CA PRO A 322 -8.96 24.20 6.51
C PRO A 322 -9.18 24.15 4.99
N ASP A 323 -8.67 25.14 4.24
CA ASP A 323 -8.76 25.18 2.78
C ASP A 323 -7.94 24.07 2.12
N GLN A 324 -6.76 23.76 2.66
CA GLN A 324 -5.94 22.64 2.21
C GLN A 324 -6.62 21.29 2.52
N VAL A 325 -7.25 21.15 3.69
CA VAL A 325 -8.04 19.95 4.04
C VAL A 325 -9.22 19.78 3.09
N SER A 326 -9.97 20.84 2.84
CA SER A 326 -11.12 20.85 1.93
C SER A 326 -10.68 20.48 0.50
N SER A 327 -9.64 21.13 -0.02
CA SER A 327 -9.10 20.87 -1.35
C SER A 327 -8.58 19.43 -1.49
N GLY A 328 -7.89 18.91 -0.47
CA GLY A 328 -7.44 17.53 -0.43
C GLY A 328 -8.59 16.53 -0.48
N ASN A 329 -9.64 16.76 0.31
CA ASN A 329 -10.84 15.91 0.34
C ASN A 329 -11.62 15.97 -0.98
N GLN A 330 -11.75 17.14 -1.60
CA GLN A 330 -12.36 17.28 -2.92
C GLN A 330 -11.55 16.51 -3.97
N TYR A 331 -10.23 16.60 -3.92
CA TYR A 331 -9.36 15.84 -4.81
C TYR A 331 -9.57 14.33 -4.65
N PHE A 332 -9.49 13.78 -3.44
CA PHE A 332 -9.71 12.35 -3.22
C PHE A 332 -11.13 11.90 -3.59
N THR A 333 -12.13 12.73 -3.35
CA THR A 333 -13.52 12.45 -3.79
C THR A 333 -13.61 12.32 -5.31
N SER A 334 -12.97 13.24 -6.05
CA SER A 334 -12.96 13.18 -7.53
C SER A 334 -12.20 11.99 -8.10
N LEU A 335 -11.27 11.41 -7.32
CA LEU A 335 -10.46 10.27 -7.72
C LEU A 335 -11.12 8.92 -7.37
N LEU A 336 -11.67 8.81 -6.16
CA LEU A 336 -12.15 7.55 -5.59
C LEU A 336 -13.66 7.37 -5.73
N GLY A 337 -14.41 8.47 -5.90
CA GLY A 337 -15.86 8.48 -5.91
C GLY A 337 -16.47 8.73 -4.52
N ASN A 338 -17.77 9.05 -4.51
CA ASN A 338 -18.47 9.49 -3.30
C ASN A 338 -18.62 8.37 -2.26
N GLU A 339 -18.75 7.11 -2.68
CA GLU A 339 -18.91 5.98 -1.76
C GLU A 339 -17.67 5.77 -0.88
N TYR A 340 -16.47 6.05 -1.41
CA TYR A 340 -15.22 5.93 -0.65
C TYR A 340 -15.07 7.01 0.44
N SER A 341 -15.74 8.16 0.30
CA SER A 341 -15.76 9.18 1.36
C SER A 341 -16.43 8.66 2.65
N ARG A 342 -17.50 7.87 2.50
CA ARG A 342 -18.28 7.36 3.64
C ARG A 342 -17.53 6.30 4.44
N ILE A 343 -16.73 5.47 3.78
CA ILE A 343 -15.93 4.39 4.39
C ILE A 343 -14.98 4.95 5.45
N GLY A 344 -14.32 6.07 5.11
CA GLY A 344 -13.35 6.73 5.96
C GLY A 344 -13.92 7.63 7.04
N GLY A 345 -15.26 7.76 7.13
CA GLY A 345 -15.90 8.79 7.94
C GLY A 345 -15.67 10.22 7.42
N ILE A 346 -15.36 10.39 6.12
CA ILE A 346 -15.18 11.71 5.52
C ILE A 346 -16.57 12.34 5.31
N GLY A 347 -16.78 13.54 5.85
CA GLY A 347 -18.05 14.26 5.73
C GLY A 347 -19.19 13.76 6.62
N THR A 348 -18.96 12.75 7.48
CA THR A 348 -19.99 12.25 8.43
C THR A 348 -20.25 13.22 9.58
N ALA A 349 -19.32 14.13 9.86
CA ALA A 349 -19.52 15.29 10.73
C ALA A 349 -19.35 16.56 9.87
N ALA A 350 -20.43 17.33 9.70
CA ALA A 350 -20.36 18.59 8.97
C ALA A 350 -19.33 19.52 9.62
N GLY A 351 -18.28 19.88 8.87
CA GLY A 351 -17.25 20.78 9.35
C GLY A 351 -16.17 20.17 10.26
N ASP A 352 -15.91 18.85 10.20
CA ASP A 352 -14.72 18.28 10.87
C ASP A 352 -13.44 18.98 10.35
N PRO A 353 -12.74 19.79 11.18
CA PRO A 353 -11.61 20.58 10.73
C PRO A 353 -10.33 19.75 10.58
N ARG A 354 -10.36 18.47 10.97
CA ARG A 354 -9.20 17.62 11.07
C ARG A 354 -8.74 17.17 9.68
N PRO A 355 -7.42 17.23 9.37
CA PRO A 355 -6.91 16.66 8.13
C PRO A 355 -7.17 15.16 8.14
N ALA A 356 -7.80 14.68 7.06
CA ALA A 356 -7.96 13.27 6.80
C ALA A 356 -6.60 12.63 6.63
N TRP A 357 -6.38 11.49 7.29
CA TRP A 357 -5.18 10.70 7.03
C TRP A 357 -5.36 9.90 5.74
N VAL A 358 -4.26 9.41 5.19
CA VAL A 358 -4.27 8.58 3.99
C VAL A 358 -3.64 7.23 4.35
N THR A 359 -4.32 6.18 3.96
CA THR A 359 -3.82 4.81 4.03
C THR A 359 -3.87 4.20 2.64
N ILE A 360 -3.08 3.15 2.43
CA ILE A 360 -3.04 2.40 1.18
C ILE A 360 -3.48 1.00 1.52
N GLY A 361 -4.38 0.45 0.73
CA GLY A 361 -4.96 -0.87 0.94
C GLY A 361 -6.04 -1.13 -0.11
N ASP A 362 -5.93 -2.23 -0.83
CA ASP A 362 -6.87 -2.51 -1.90
C ASP A 362 -8.21 -3.01 -1.36
N ASP A 363 -8.23 -3.91 -0.38
CA ASP A 363 -9.48 -4.61 -0.02
C ASP A 363 -10.24 -3.98 1.15
N TYR A 364 -9.58 -3.16 1.96
CA TYR A 364 -10.15 -2.60 3.20
C TYR A 364 -11.49 -1.90 2.99
N ALA A 365 -11.56 -1.04 1.96
CA ALA A 365 -12.76 -0.29 1.65
C ALA A 365 -13.96 -1.21 1.34
N GLU A 366 -13.70 -2.32 0.66
CA GLU A 366 -14.71 -3.31 0.32
C GLU A 366 -15.11 -4.15 1.54
N TYR A 367 -14.18 -4.49 2.43
CA TYR A 367 -14.49 -5.14 3.72
C TYR A 367 -15.37 -4.29 4.63
N VAL A 368 -15.14 -2.98 4.66
CA VAL A 368 -15.99 -2.05 5.42
C VAL A 368 -17.37 -2.00 4.79
N ARG A 369 -17.44 -1.90 3.46
CA ARG A 369 -18.72 -1.82 2.74
C ARG A 369 -19.55 -3.10 2.88
N SER A 370 -18.92 -4.27 2.89
CA SER A 370 -19.60 -5.55 3.12
C SER A 370 -19.96 -5.81 4.59
N GLY A 371 -19.52 -4.94 5.51
CA GLY A 371 -19.74 -5.09 6.96
C GLY A 371 -18.79 -6.09 7.63
N ALA A 372 -17.81 -6.63 6.91
CA ALA A 372 -16.78 -7.51 7.47
C ALA A 372 -15.83 -6.78 8.43
N ILE A 373 -15.61 -5.47 8.22
CA ILE A 373 -14.93 -4.58 9.15
C ILE A 373 -15.92 -3.51 9.64
N LYS A 374 -16.09 -3.40 10.96
CA LYS A 374 -16.90 -2.35 11.60
C LYS A 374 -15.99 -1.25 12.12
N ILE A 375 -16.16 -0.03 11.62
CA ILE A 375 -15.32 1.12 12.01
C ILE A 375 -15.95 1.88 13.18
N THR A 376 -15.13 2.28 14.14
CA THR A 376 -15.50 3.28 15.15
C THR A 376 -14.51 4.45 15.11
N THR A 377 -14.99 5.65 14.80
CA THR A 377 -14.17 6.86 14.84
C THR A 377 -14.11 7.41 16.27
N GLY A 378 -12.99 7.20 16.94
CA GLY A 378 -12.77 7.63 18.33
C GLY A 378 -11.41 7.21 18.86
N ARG A 379 -11.15 7.53 20.12
CA ARG A 379 -9.93 7.17 20.84
C ARG A 379 -10.25 6.11 21.89
N ALA A 380 -9.59 4.96 21.84
CA ALA A 380 -9.61 4.00 22.92
C ALA A 380 -8.96 4.62 24.17
N CYS A 381 -9.68 4.65 25.28
CA CYS A 381 -9.31 5.38 26.50
C CYS A 381 -9.08 4.48 27.70
N THR A 382 -9.81 3.37 27.82
CA THR A 382 -9.69 2.44 28.95
C THR A 382 -10.06 1.04 28.47
N VAL A 383 -9.39 0.04 29.04
CA VAL A 383 -9.68 -1.38 28.81
C VAL A 383 -10.09 -2.01 30.13
N HIS A 384 -11.30 -2.56 30.18
CA HIS A 384 -11.82 -3.25 31.35
C HIS A 384 -11.78 -4.75 31.10
N SER A 385 -10.79 -5.44 31.66
CA SER A 385 -10.70 -6.90 31.60
C SER A 385 -11.74 -7.57 32.50
N SER A 386 -12.31 -8.67 32.04
CA SER A 386 -13.22 -9.53 32.78
C SER A 386 -12.55 -10.86 33.10
N PRO A 387 -12.88 -11.51 34.23
CA PRO A 387 -12.42 -12.88 34.55
C PRO A 387 -12.78 -13.93 33.49
N SER A 388 -13.70 -13.63 32.57
CA SER A 388 -14.04 -14.49 31.43
C SER A 388 -13.00 -14.51 30.31
N GLY A 389 -11.90 -13.76 30.42
CA GLY A 389 -10.91 -13.59 29.35
C GLY A 389 -11.40 -12.66 28.23
N ARG A 390 -12.39 -11.82 28.51
CA ARG A 390 -12.92 -10.80 27.61
C ARG A 390 -12.63 -9.42 28.14
N ALA A 391 -12.64 -8.43 27.27
CA ALA A 391 -12.53 -7.03 27.65
C ALA A 391 -13.69 -6.17 27.13
N THR A 392 -13.88 -5.02 27.76
CA THR A 392 -14.65 -3.90 27.22
C THR A 392 -13.72 -2.73 27.00
N ILE A 393 -13.76 -2.10 25.83
CA ILE A 393 -12.96 -0.91 25.51
C ILE A 393 -13.86 0.32 25.57
N ASP A 394 -13.51 1.29 26.40
CA ASP A 394 -14.14 2.60 26.38
C ASP A 394 -13.51 3.46 25.28
N ILE A 395 -14.36 4.08 24.47
CA ILE A 395 -13.97 4.84 23.29
C ILE A 395 -14.51 6.26 23.42
N GLN A 396 -13.61 7.23 23.51
CA GLN A 396 -13.96 8.65 23.38
C GLN A 396 -14.29 8.97 21.93
N LEU A 397 -15.57 9.20 21.64
CA LEU A 397 -16.09 9.49 20.30
C LEU A 397 -15.82 10.95 19.93
N SER A 398 -15.89 11.24 18.62
CA SER A 398 -15.65 12.57 18.07
C SER A 398 -16.65 13.64 18.53
N ASP A 399 -17.83 13.25 19.00
CA ASP A 399 -18.88 14.15 19.51
C ASP A 399 -18.73 14.43 21.02
N GLY A 400 -17.65 13.96 21.65
CA GLY A 400 -17.41 14.13 23.09
C GLY A 400 -18.08 13.09 23.98
N ARG A 401 -18.92 12.19 23.44
CA ARG A 401 -19.48 11.07 24.20
C ARG A 401 -18.48 9.93 24.36
N THR A 402 -18.70 9.11 25.38
CA THR A 402 -17.99 7.85 25.58
C THR A 402 -18.88 6.71 25.08
N GLY A 403 -18.41 5.97 24.07
CA GLY A 403 -18.99 4.70 23.66
C GLY A 403 -18.23 3.54 24.32
N SER A 404 -18.84 2.34 24.32
CA SER A 404 -18.19 1.12 24.80
C SER A 404 -18.23 0.04 23.72
N LEU A 405 -17.15 -0.73 23.62
CA LEU A 405 -17.07 -1.92 22.79
C LEU A 405 -16.85 -3.14 23.68
N GLU A 406 -17.93 -3.88 23.95
CA GLU A 406 -17.93 -5.04 24.82
C GLU A 406 -17.56 -6.34 24.10
N ASN A 407 -17.23 -7.39 24.87
CA ASN A 407 -16.91 -8.74 24.40
C ASN A 407 -15.70 -8.79 23.46
N VAL A 408 -14.66 -8.01 23.77
CA VAL A 408 -13.39 -8.00 23.03
C VAL A 408 -12.57 -9.23 23.42
N ALA A 409 -12.13 -9.98 22.41
CA ALA A 409 -11.31 -11.19 22.56
C ALA A 409 -9.81 -10.91 22.42
N ALA A 410 -9.44 -10.04 21.50
CA ALA A 410 -8.05 -9.73 21.22
C ALA A 410 -7.94 -8.32 20.64
N ILE A 411 -6.80 -7.68 20.88
CA ILE A 411 -6.49 -6.34 20.41
C ILE A 411 -5.19 -6.37 19.59
N VAL A 412 -5.25 -5.85 18.37
CA VAL A 412 -4.06 -5.56 17.56
C VAL A 412 -3.79 -4.06 17.65
N MET A 413 -2.69 -3.71 18.31
CA MET A 413 -2.22 -2.34 18.44
C MET A 413 -1.45 -1.96 17.18
N ALA A 414 -2.11 -1.23 16.28
CA ALA A 414 -1.53 -0.64 15.08
C ALA A 414 -1.09 0.82 15.33
N THR A 415 -0.47 1.05 16.49
CA THR A 415 -0.17 2.38 17.04
C THR A 415 1.20 2.92 16.63
N GLY A 416 1.92 2.21 15.76
CA GLY A 416 3.15 2.66 15.12
C GLY A 416 4.40 2.34 15.93
N PHE A 417 5.44 3.13 15.73
CA PHE A 417 6.76 2.89 16.31
C PHE A 417 7.33 4.19 16.87
N THR A 418 8.18 4.07 17.88
CA THR A 418 8.95 5.22 18.40
C THR A 418 10.34 5.29 17.74
N PRO A 419 10.84 6.52 17.47
CA PRO A 419 12.17 6.75 16.91
C PRO A 419 13.26 6.94 17.98
N PHE A 420 12.90 6.91 19.27
CA PHE A 420 13.77 7.38 20.35
C PHE A 420 15.03 6.53 20.53
N GLU A 421 14.88 5.21 20.47
CA GLU A 421 16.04 4.29 20.49
C GLU A 421 16.99 4.53 19.31
N SER A 422 16.48 4.97 18.15
CA SER A 422 17.32 5.30 16.99
C SER A 422 18.19 6.55 17.19
N LEU A 423 17.98 7.29 18.29
CA LEU A 423 18.71 8.50 18.66
C LEU A 423 19.50 8.36 19.96
N SER A 424 19.35 7.25 20.69
CA SER A 424 19.88 7.09 22.06
C SER A 424 21.40 7.11 22.17
N PHE A 425 22.11 6.93 21.05
CA PHE A 425 23.57 7.05 21.00
C PHE A 425 24.07 8.50 20.94
N LEU A 426 23.21 9.47 20.61
CA LEU A 426 23.60 10.88 20.54
C LEU A 426 23.77 11.47 21.95
N PRO A 427 24.77 12.34 22.17
CA PRO A 427 25.00 12.93 23.48
C PRO A 427 23.93 13.99 23.83
N GLU A 428 23.71 14.21 25.12
CA GLU A 428 22.63 15.05 25.64
C GLU A 428 22.72 16.51 25.20
N ASP A 429 23.93 17.06 25.06
CA ASP A 429 24.17 18.42 24.57
C ASP A 429 23.74 18.57 23.11
N VAL A 430 24.03 17.57 22.28
CA VAL A 430 23.58 17.50 20.88
C VAL A 430 22.07 17.33 20.80
N LEU A 431 21.47 16.41 21.58
CA LEU A 431 20.01 16.24 21.63
C LEU A 431 19.30 17.52 22.08
N SER A 432 19.87 18.25 23.03
CA SER A 432 19.36 19.55 23.49
C SER A 432 19.38 20.60 22.38
N LEU A 433 20.49 20.68 21.62
CA LEU A 433 20.61 21.59 20.47
C LEU A 433 19.61 21.26 19.35
N LEU A 434 19.31 19.98 19.15
CA LEU A 434 18.30 19.51 18.19
C LEU A 434 16.87 19.61 18.74
N GLU A 435 16.69 20.16 19.94
CA GLU A 435 15.42 20.27 20.66
C GLU A 435 14.69 18.93 20.76
N PHE A 436 15.40 17.86 21.12
CA PHE A 436 14.83 16.52 21.19
C PHE A 436 13.61 16.45 22.12
N SER A 437 12.53 15.80 21.67
CA SER A 437 11.30 15.60 22.43
C SER A 437 10.90 14.12 22.49
N HIS A 438 10.80 13.59 23.71
CA HIS A 438 10.24 12.25 23.98
C HIS A 438 8.71 12.20 23.88
N ASN A 439 8.05 13.36 23.80
CA ASN A 439 6.59 13.48 23.74
C ASN A 439 6.06 13.55 22.30
N ASP A 440 6.95 13.61 21.30
CA ASP A 440 6.56 13.71 19.89
C ASP A 440 7.25 12.65 19.03
N GLN A 441 6.55 11.54 18.82
CA GLN A 441 7.02 10.45 17.96
C GLN A 441 6.98 10.79 16.46
N PHE A 442 6.26 11.84 16.04
CA PHE A 442 6.16 12.23 14.62
C PHE A 442 7.35 13.09 14.23
N LEU A 443 7.75 14.01 15.12
CA LEU A 443 8.80 14.98 14.88
C LEU A 443 9.66 15.16 16.15
N PRO A 444 10.50 14.16 16.47
CA PRO A 444 11.29 14.15 17.70
C PRO A 444 12.40 15.20 17.72
N LEU A 445 12.82 15.73 16.56
CA LEU A 445 13.93 16.67 16.39
C LEU A 445 13.50 17.89 15.58
N ILE A 446 14.13 19.03 15.83
CA ILE A 446 14.06 20.22 14.98
C ILE A 446 15.30 20.25 14.09
N LEU A 447 15.10 19.95 12.80
CA LEU A 447 16.15 19.96 11.78
C LEU A 447 15.89 21.08 10.77
N ASP A 448 16.95 21.46 10.06
CA ASP A 448 16.88 22.31 8.88
C ASP A 448 17.56 21.62 7.68
N GLY A 449 17.63 22.31 6.55
CA GLY A 449 18.22 21.73 5.35
C GLY A 449 17.34 20.71 4.65
N LYS A 450 16.02 20.86 4.78
CA LYS A 450 15.00 19.88 4.38
C LYS A 450 15.11 18.59 5.21
N GLY A 451 15.27 18.76 6.52
CA GLY A 451 15.27 17.66 7.48
C GLY A 451 16.54 16.78 7.48
N SER A 452 17.68 17.30 7.03
CA SER A 452 18.92 16.51 6.89
C SER A 452 20.09 17.00 7.73
N SER A 453 19.98 18.15 8.38
CA SER A 453 21.11 18.78 9.08
C SER A 453 20.64 19.78 10.12
N HIS A 454 21.58 20.35 10.87
CA HIS A 454 21.35 21.46 11.79
C HIS A 454 22.48 22.48 11.63
N ALA A 455 22.14 23.76 11.38
CA ALA A 455 23.15 24.79 11.07
C ALA A 455 24.22 24.96 12.17
N ASP A 456 23.86 24.73 13.44
CA ASP A 456 24.77 24.89 14.59
C ASP A 456 25.62 23.63 14.89
N ILE A 457 25.33 22.48 14.26
CA ILE A 457 26.10 21.23 14.39
C ILE A 457 26.42 20.70 13.00
N PRO A 458 27.27 21.41 12.25
CA PRO A 458 27.25 21.23 10.82
C PRO A 458 28.09 20.04 10.33
N ASP A 459 28.72 19.34 11.27
CA ASP A 459 29.40 18.05 11.15
C ASP A 459 28.50 16.84 11.47
N LEU A 460 27.22 17.08 11.78
CA LEU A 460 26.18 16.06 11.97
C LEU A 460 25.15 16.14 10.84
N GLY A 461 24.78 15.00 10.27
CA GLY A 461 23.72 14.90 9.29
C GLY A 461 22.74 13.76 9.54
N PHE A 462 21.59 13.85 8.90
CA PHE A 462 20.48 12.91 8.97
C PHE A 462 20.08 12.52 7.55
N VAL A 463 20.00 11.23 7.28
CA VAL A 463 19.56 10.70 5.98
C VAL A 463 18.44 9.69 6.22
N GLY A 464 17.28 9.94 5.63
CA GLY A 464 16.10 9.07 5.78
C GLY A 464 15.53 9.00 7.19
N PHE A 465 15.90 9.94 8.08
CA PHE A 465 15.35 10.03 9.43
C PHE A 465 14.06 10.85 9.44
N TYR A 466 12.99 10.27 8.88
CA TYR A 466 11.68 10.88 8.84
C TYR A 466 10.56 9.84 8.72
N ARG A 467 9.33 10.29 8.96
CA ARG A 467 8.12 9.48 8.81
C ARG A 467 7.68 9.45 7.33
N GLY A 468 8.11 8.44 6.57
CA GLY A 468 7.76 8.25 5.16
C GLY A 468 8.56 7.13 4.48
N ALA A 469 8.15 6.70 3.28
CA ALA A 469 8.74 5.56 2.56
C ALA A 469 9.52 6.00 1.30
N PHE A 470 10.24 7.11 1.38
CA PHE A 470 10.61 7.94 0.24
C PHE A 470 12.09 7.82 -0.17
N TRP A 471 12.41 6.98 -1.14
CA TRP A 471 13.80 6.67 -1.44
C TRP A 471 14.56 7.83 -2.10
N GLY A 472 13.94 8.57 -3.01
CA GLY A 472 14.67 9.65 -3.66
C GLY A 472 14.93 10.90 -2.79
N PRO A 473 14.08 11.37 -1.86
CA PRO A 473 14.46 12.37 -0.86
C PRO A 473 15.64 11.92 -0.02
N MET A 474 15.70 10.63 0.33
CA MET A 474 16.83 10.07 1.07
C MET A 474 18.12 10.16 0.25
N GLU A 475 18.08 9.80 -1.03
CA GLU A 475 19.21 9.99 -1.96
C GLU A 475 19.61 11.47 -2.08
N MET A 476 18.64 12.39 -2.18
CA MET A 476 18.91 13.83 -2.23
C MET A 476 19.47 14.39 -0.92
N GLN A 477 19.01 13.91 0.23
CA GLN A 477 19.57 14.27 1.52
C GLN A 477 21.04 13.87 1.60
N ALA A 478 21.38 12.65 1.15
CA ALA A 478 22.76 12.18 1.09
C ALA A 478 23.64 13.05 0.18
N GLN A 479 23.18 13.35 -1.03
CA GLN A 479 23.91 14.20 -1.98
C GLN A 479 24.15 15.60 -1.42
N ARG A 480 23.10 16.26 -0.93
CA ARG A 480 23.20 17.62 -0.39
C ARG A 480 24.16 17.69 0.80
N LEU A 481 24.09 16.70 1.70
CA LEU A 481 24.95 16.64 2.87
C LEU A 481 26.42 16.46 2.47
N ALA A 482 26.69 15.53 1.56
CA ALA A 482 28.05 15.29 1.05
C ALA A 482 28.62 16.50 0.31
N GLU A 483 27.81 17.19 -0.51
CA GLU A 483 28.21 18.43 -1.19
C GLU A 483 28.58 19.54 -0.19
N GLN A 484 27.79 19.69 0.89
CA GLN A 484 28.07 20.66 1.93
C GLN A 484 29.39 20.39 2.65
N TRP A 485 29.72 19.12 2.90
CA TRP A 485 30.97 18.74 3.57
C TRP A 485 32.19 18.83 2.65
N ALA A 486 32.06 18.44 1.38
CA ALA A 486 33.15 18.54 0.41
C ALA A 486 33.59 20.00 0.18
N ARG A 487 32.64 20.96 0.20
CA ARG A 487 32.95 22.40 0.06
C ARG A 487 33.72 22.97 1.25
N ARG A 488 33.55 22.42 2.45
CA ARG A 488 34.28 22.87 3.65
C ARG A 488 35.76 22.56 3.61
N ASP A 489 36.15 21.50 2.92
CA ASP A 489 37.56 21.13 2.77
C ASP A 489 38.32 22.15 1.90
N GLN A 490 37.62 22.79 0.95
CA GLN A 490 38.21 23.73 -0.01
C GLN A 490 38.34 25.16 0.54
N ASN A 491 37.47 25.55 1.46
CA ASN A 491 37.47 26.88 2.09
C ASN A 491 37.65 26.74 3.60
N SER A 492 38.84 27.03 4.11
CA SER A 492 39.10 27.14 5.55
C SER A 492 38.03 28.02 6.21
N GLU A 493 37.12 27.40 6.96
CA GLU A 493 36.00 28.03 7.67
C GLU A 493 35.12 28.99 6.84
N SER A 494 34.52 28.54 5.73
CA SER A 494 33.37 29.30 5.21
C SER A 494 32.15 29.05 6.09
N SER A 495 31.90 29.94 7.05
CA SER A 495 30.61 30.09 7.72
C SER A 495 29.48 30.20 6.69
N LEU A 496 28.31 29.61 6.96
CA LEU A 496 27.11 29.79 6.11
C LEU A 496 26.90 31.28 5.81
N GLN A 497 26.62 31.62 4.55
CA GLN A 497 26.31 33.01 4.18
C GLN A 497 25.10 33.51 4.99
N ALA A 498 25.05 34.80 5.29
CA ALA A 498 24.01 35.38 6.15
C ALA A 498 22.58 35.07 5.66
N GLY A 499 22.35 35.10 4.34
CA GLY A 499 21.07 34.74 3.73
C GLY A 499 20.70 33.28 3.97
N GLU A 500 21.63 32.35 3.76
CA GLU A 500 21.41 30.92 4.01
C GLU A 500 21.12 30.66 5.50
N ARG A 501 21.83 31.33 6.41
CA ARG A 501 21.57 31.21 7.86
C ARG A 501 20.15 31.67 8.24
N ASN A 502 19.66 32.74 7.62
CA ASN A 502 18.31 33.23 7.83
C ASN A 502 17.25 32.25 7.30
N ASP A 503 17.47 31.67 6.12
CA ASP A 503 16.58 30.66 5.55
C ASP A 503 16.50 29.40 6.42
N ARG A 504 17.66 28.91 6.90
CA ARG A 504 17.71 27.77 7.83
C ARG A 504 16.97 28.07 9.12
N THR A 505 17.09 29.28 9.64
CA THR A 505 16.38 29.71 10.86
C THR A 505 14.87 29.77 10.65
N ARG A 506 14.41 30.28 9.50
CA ARG A 506 13.00 30.30 9.09
C ARG A 506 12.44 28.89 8.97
N GLU A 507 13.19 27.97 8.37
CA GLU A 507 12.82 26.56 8.28
C GLU A 507 12.64 25.93 9.67
N ARG A 508 13.60 26.10 10.60
CA ARG A 508 13.47 25.60 11.99
C ARG A 508 12.22 26.17 12.67
N GLN A 509 11.88 27.44 12.43
CA GLN A 509 10.64 28.03 12.97
C GLN A 509 9.38 27.36 12.40
N GLN A 510 9.34 27.01 11.11
CA GLN A 510 8.23 26.27 10.51
C GLN A 510 8.11 24.85 11.09
N VAL A 511 9.23 24.15 11.28
CA VAL A 511 9.28 22.82 11.92
C VAL A 511 8.73 22.91 13.35
N ARG A 512 9.15 23.91 14.14
CA ARG A 512 8.62 24.14 15.49
C ARG A 512 7.13 24.46 15.48
N ALA A 513 6.67 25.30 14.55
CA ALA A 513 5.25 25.63 14.41
C ALA A 513 4.41 24.38 14.12
N PHE A 514 4.90 23.46 13.27
CA PHE A 514 4.26 22.17 13.04
C PHE A 514 4.26 21.27 14.29
N ARG A 515 5.40 21.16 14.98
CA ARG A 515 5.53 20.35 16.22
C ARG A 515 4.67 20.86 17.37
N ASN A 516 4.41 22.17 17.43
CA ASN A 516 3.59 22.76 18.48
C ASN A 516 2.11 22.88 18.10
N ALA A 517 1.77 22.63 16.83
CA ALA A 517 0.39 22.62 16.38
C ALA A 517 -0.39 21.45 17.00
N ASP A 518 -1.67 21.70 17.30
CA ASP A 518 -2.56 20.73 17.92
C ASP A 518 -2.57 19.42 17.11
N PRO A 519 -2.06 18.32 17.69
CA PRO A 519 -1.95 17.04 17.01
C PRO A 519 -3.30 16.38 16.77
N THR A 520 -4.40 16.93 17.27
CA THR A 520 -5.79 16.48 17.05
C THR A 520 -6.51 17.29 15.97
N VAL A 521 -6.13 18.55 15.74
CA VAL A 521 -6.85 19.46 14.82
C VAL A 521 -6.09 19.74 13.52
N SER A 522 -4.83 20.15 13.57
CA SER A 522 -4.17 20.80 12.43
C SER A 522 -2.95 20.05 11.90
N ARG A 523 -2.51 18.99 12.60
CA ARG A 523 -1.35 18.20 12.19
C ARG A 523 -1.70 17.15 11.14
N GLY A 524 -1.10 17.29 9.95
CA GLY A 524 -1.14 16.29 8.90
C GLY A 524 -0.42 14.99 9.28
N GLN A 525 -0.70 13.91 8.55
CA GLN A 525 -0.13 12.59 8.82
C GLN A 525 1.40 12.56 8.70
N PHE A 526 1.97 13.21 7.69
CA PHE A 526 3.41 13.21 7.46
C PHE A 526 3.98 14.62 7.66
N PRO A 527 4.99 14.81 8.53
CA PRO A 527 5.63 16.11 8.71
C PRO A 527 6.24 16.65 7.42
N MET A 528 6.79 15.77 6.58
CA MET A 528 7.33 16.10 5.26
C MET A 528 6.46 15.48 4.16
N ALA A 529 5.17 15.83 4.16
CA ALA A 529 4.20 15.30 3.20
C ALA A 529 4.50 15.70 1.75
N ASP A 530 5.16 16.84 1.54
CA ASP A 530 5.53 17.31 0.22
C ASP A 530 6.83 16.66 -0.30
N TYR A 531 6.70 15.38 -0.66
CA TYR A 531 7.75 14.61 -1.33
C TYR A 531 8.29 15.38 -2.53
N VAL A 532 7.47 15.66 -3.53
CA VAL A 532 7.92 16.24 -4.81
C VAL A 532 8.53 17.64 -4.62
N GLY A 533 8.03 18.42 -3.65
CA GLY A 533 8.56 19.75 -3.36
C GLY A 533 9.95 19.73 -2.74
N SER A 534 10.31 18.66 -2.03
CA SER A 534 11.67 18.51 -1.51
C SER A 534 12.69 18.39 -2.65
N TRP A 535 12.27 17.97 -3.84
CA TRP A 535 13.12 17.66 -4.99
C TRP A 535 13.53 18.87 -5.83
N SER A 536 12.94 20.05 -5.62
CA SER A 536 13.24 21.25 -6.41
C SER A 536 14.75 21.58 -6.35
N PRO A 537 15.49 21.46 -7.47
CA PRO A 537 16.90 21.82 -7.52
C PRO A 537 17.08 23.15 -8.26
N PRO A 538 18.05 24.01 -7.88
CA PRO A 538 18.71 24.88 -8.84
C PRO A 538 19.80 24.12 -9.65
N VAL A 539 20.05 22.83 -9.37
CA VAL A 539 21.12 22.04 -10.00
C VAL A 539 20.54 21.08 -11.02
N ARG A 540 20.79 21.35 -12.31
CA ARG A 540 20.61 20.37 -13.37
C ARG A 540 21.42 19.13 -13.00
N TYR A 541 20.75 18.00 -12.79
CA TYR A 541 21.40 16.70 -12.78
C TYR A 541 22.08 16.50 -14.13
N ALA A 542 23.38 16.79 -14.20
CA ALA A 542 24.22 16.20 -15.21
C ALA A 542 24.34 14.74 -14.79
N ALA A 543 23.63 13.86 -15.51
CA ALA A 543 24.02 12.47 -15.56
C ALA A 543 25.51 12.45 -15.93
N ARG A 544 26.39 12.33 -14.94
CA ARG A 544 27.76 11.93 -15.19
C ARG A 544 27.67 10.47 -15.58
N SER A 545 27.42 10.28 -16.88
CA SER A 545 27.57 9.03 -17.59
C SER A 545 29.00 8.56 -17.41
N ASP A 546 29.18 7.69 -16.43
CA ASP A 546 30.09 6.55 -16.47
C ASP A 546 29.55 5.50 -15.47
N CYS A 547 28.24 5.22 -15.55
CA CYS A 547 27.63 4.14 -14.81
C CYS A 547 27.64 2.87 -15.67
N HIS A 548 28.39 1.87 -15.23
CA HIS A 548 28.09 0.48 -15.60
C HIS A 548 26.57 0.26 -15.40
N GLY A 549 25.86 -0.34 -16.37
CA GLY A 549 24.41 -0.57 -16.28
C GLY A 549 23.50 0.45 -16.99
N ALA A 550 24.04 1.36 -17.82
CA ALA A 550 23.26 2.32 -18.61
C ALA A 550 22.11 1.70 -19.41
N GLN A 551 22.25 0.46 -19.89
CA GLN A 551 21.20 -0.26 -20.60
C GLN A 551 20.02 -0.63 -19.70
N SER A 552 20.27 -1.19 -18.51
CA SER A 552 19.18 -1.54 -17.57
C SER A 552 18.40 -0.32 -17.08
N THR A 553 19.06 0.82 -16.88
CA THR A 553 18.38 2.08 -16.53
C THR A 553 17.55 2.60 -17.70
N HIS A 554 18.03 2.45 -18.94
CA HIS A 554 17.25 2.77 -20.14
C HIS A 554 15.97 1.92 -20.21
N ASP A 555 16.10 0.62 -20.00
CA ASP A 555 14.97 -0.32 -20.05
C ASP A 555 13.91 0.00 -18.98
N GLU A 556 14.32 0.34 -17.75
CA GLU A 556 13.41 0.79 -16.68
C GLU A 556 12.64 2.07 -17.06
N ILE A 557 13.30 3.02 -17.73
CA ILE A 557 12.65 4.23 -18.23
C ILE A 557 11.64 3.90 -19.35
N GLN A 558 11.97 2.96 -20.24
CA GLN A 558 11.01 2.51 -21.27
C GLN A 558 9.82 1.78 -20.66
N ASN A 559 10.05 0.94 -19.64
CA ASN A 559 9.01 0.28 -18.87
C ASN A 559 8.07 1.32 -18.22
N LEU A 560 8.62 2.36 -17.59
CA LEU A 560 7.82 3.45 -17.03
C LEU A 560 6.99 4.16 -18.12
N ARG A 561 7.57 4.42 -19.29
CA ARG A 561 6.84 5.03 -20.41
C ARG A 561 5.70 4.16 -20.91
N GLN A 562 5.89 2.85 -21.01
CA GLN A 562 4.83 1.91 -21.40
C GLN A 562 3.67 1.90 -20.38
N VAL A 563 3.99 1.98 -19.08
CA VAL A 563 2.98 2.07 -18.01
C VAL A 563 2.20 3.39 -18.10
N LEU A 564 2.88 4.50 -18.38
CA LEU A 564 2.25 5.83 -18.50
C LEU A 564 1.44 5.99 -19.80
N LEU A 565 1.92 5.39 -20.90
CA LEU A 565 1.33 5.50 -22.25
C LEU A 565 1.07 4.11 -22.85
N PRO A 566 0.01 3.43 -22.35
CA PRO A 566 -0.66 2.32 -23.03
C PRO A 566 -0.69 2.39 -24.56
N GLY A 567 0.11 1.57 -25.27
CA GLY A 567 -0.03 1.37 -26.73
C GLY A 567 0.84 2.22 -27.65
N SER A 568 1.82 2.99 -27.15
CA SER A 568 2.76 3.79 -27.98
C SER A 568 4.06 3.06 -28.36
N GLY A 569 4.10 1.73 -28.29
CA GLY A 569 5.28 0.90 -28.59
C GLY A 569 5.31 0.37 -30.04
N PRO A 570 6.47 -0.12 -30.53
CA PRO A 570 6.63 -0.62 -31.90
C PRO A 570 5.81 -1.90 -32.21
N ASP A 571 5.47 -2.71 -31.18
CA ASP A 571 4.52 -3.83 -31.29
C ASP A 571 3.13 -3.39 -30.82
N SER A 572 2.42 -2.67 -31.68
CA SER A 572 1.08 -2.14 -31.43
C SER A 572 -0.06 -3.18 -31.60
N SER A 573 0.26 -4.46 -31.76
CA SER A 573 -0.71 -5.53 -32.03
C SER A 573 -1.36 -6.12 -30.78
N LEU A 574 -0.88 -5.81 -29.58
CA LEU A 574 -1.48 -6.23 -28.31
C LEU A 574 -1.52 -5.04 -27.32
N PRO A 575 -2.69 -4.44 -27.05
CA PRO A 575 -2.81 -3.43 -26.01
C PRO A 575 -2.72 -4.12 -24.64
N CYS A 576 -1.50 -4.19 -24.11
CA CYS A 576 -1.15 -4.79 -22.83
C CYS A 576 -1.37 -3.81 -21.67
N THR A 577 -2.62 -3.37 -21.45
CA THR A 577 -2.92 -2.21 -20.58
C THR A 577 -4.07 -2.49 -19.60
N GLY A 578 -4.17 -3.75 -19.16
CA GLY A 578 -5.26 -4.26 -18.33
C GLY A 578 -4.99 -4.38 -16.83
N THR A 579 -3.74 -4.48 -16.34
CA THR A 579 -3.48 -4.88 -14.95
C THR A 579 -4.13 -3.96 -13.90
N GLY A 580 -3.92 -2.64 -14.00
CA GLY A 580 -4.52 -1.70 -13.05
C GLY A 580 -6.06 -1.73 -13.09
N THR A 581 -6.62 -1.87 -14.28
CA THR A 581 -8.08 -1.99 -14.50
C THR A 581 -8.62 -3.31 -13.95
N ALA A 582 -7.90 -4.42 -14.15
CA ALA A 582 -8.23 -5.75 -13.61
C ALA A 582 -8.27 -5.76 -12.09
N MET A 583 -7.22 -5.22 -11.47
CA MET A 583 -7.14 -5.05 -10.02
C MET A 583 -8.31 -4.20 -9.52
N ALA A 584 -8.67 -3.13 -10.25
CA ALA A 584 -9.78 -2.27 -9.88
C ALA A 584 -11.14 -2.97 -9.95
N ILE A 585 -11.42 -3.69 -11.03
CA ILE A 585 -12.65 -4.46 -11.22
C ILE A 585 -12.74 -5.57 -10.18
N PHE A 586 -11.71 -6.41 -10.08
CA PHE A 586 -11.72 -7.57 -9.20
C PHE A 586 -11.90 -7.17 -7.75
N ARG A 587 -11.16 -6.15 -7.26
CA ARG A 587 -11.40 -5.56 -5.94
C ARG A 587 -12.87 -5.18 -5.78
N ALA A 588 -13.39 -4.37 -6.70
CA ALA A 588 -14.71 -3.77 -6.58
C ALA A 588 -15.87 -4.75 -6.80
N LEU A 589 -15.64 -6.02 -7.14
CA LEU A 589 -16.67 -7.06 -7.15
C LEU A 589 -17.07 -7.52 -5.74
N HIS A 590 -16.20 -7.34 -4.73
CA HIS A 590 -16.44 -7.82 -3.38
C HIS A 590 -17.74 -7.26 -2.78
N GLY A 591 -18.52 -8.16 -2.19
CA GLY A 591 -19.72 -7.85 -1.43
C GLY A 591 -20.95 -8.51 -2.01
N GLN A 592 -22.11 -7.94 -1.67
CA GLN A 592 -23.42 -8.40 -2.12
C GLN A 592 -23.92 -7.52 -3.26
N TRP A 593 -24.67 -8.15 -4.16
CA TRP A 593 -25.28 -7.54 -5.33
C TRP A 593 -26.69 -8.08 -5.48
N LYS A 594 -27.64 -7.22 -5.82
CA LYS A 594 -28.94 -7.64 -6.33
C LYS A 594 -28.80 -7.87 -7.82
N PHE A 595 -29.23 -9.03 -8.28
CA PHE A 595 -29.21 -9.33 -9.71
C PHE A 595 -30.62 -9.46 -10.27
N THR A 596 -30.76 -9.07 -11.53
CA THR A 596 -31.98 -9.27 -12.33
C THR A 596 -31.58 -9.82 -13.68
N ARG A 597 -32.15 -10.96 -14.07
CA ARG A 597 -31.84 -11.71 -15.29
C ARG A 597 -33.07 -11.75 -16.18
N ALA A 598 -32.91 -11.30 -17.43
CA ALA A 598 -33.91 -11.38 -18.48
C ALA A 598 -33.43 -12.36 -19.56
N ALA A 599 -34.29 -13.31 -19.95
CA ALA A 599 -34.08 -14.16 -21.12
C ALA A 599 -34.80 -13.55 -22.33
N SER A 600 -34.19 -13.63 -23.52
CA SER A 600 -34.88 -13.24 -24.74
C SER A 600 -35.78 -14.39 -25.23
N SER A 601 -37.07 -14.12 -25.39
CA SER A 601 -38.04 -15.07 -25.93
C SER A 601 -37.84 -15.23 -27.44
N SER A 602 -37.09 -16.25 -27.87
CA SER A 602 -37.09 -16.65 -29.28
C SER A 602 -38.34 -17.47 -29.58
N ASN A 603 -39.47 -16.83 -29.85
CA ASN A 603 -40.65 -17.51 -30.40
C ASN A 603 -41.29 -16.71 -31.54
N SER A 604 -40.84 -16.96 -32.77
CA SER A 604 -41.68 -16.77 -33.96
C SER A 604 -41.21 -17.67 -35.11
N SER A 605 -41.42 -18.98 -34.96
CA SER A 605 -41.67 -19.83 -36.14
C SER A 605 -43.15 -19.68 -36.49
N SER A 606 -43.51 -18.66 -37.27
CA SER A 606 -44.83 -18.58 -37.90
C SER A 606 -44.66 -18.60 -39.41
N SER A 607 -44.99 -19.77 -39.98
CA SER A 607 -45.31 -19.97 -41.38
C SER A 607 -46.32 -18.93 -41.88
N SER A 608 -46.07 -18.48 -43.10
CA SER A 608 -46.89 -17.59 -43.93
C SER A 608 -48.40 -17.90 -43.92
N SER A 609 -49.21 -16.89 -43.62
CA SER A 609 -50.44 -16.61 -44.36
C SER A 609 -50.91 -15.18 -44.13
N SER A 610 -51.14 -14.49 -45.25
CA SER A 610 -51.62 -13.13 -45.40
C SER A 610 -53.07 -12.93 -44.95
N SER A 611 -53.36 -11.86 -44.20
CA SER A 611 -54.50 -10.97 -44.45
C SER A 611 -54.50 -9.76 -43.52
N SER A 612 -54.77 -8.60 -44.12
CA SER A 612 -54.94 -7.27 -43.56
C SER A 612 -56.13 -7.09 -42.61
N SER A 613 -55.99 -6.32 -41.53
CA SER A 613 -56.80 -5.11 -41.23
C SER A 613 -56.57 -4.56 -39.81
N SER A 614 -56.96 -3.29 -39.68
CA SER A 614 -56.76 -2.25 -38.67
C SER A 614 -57.09 -2.49 -37.18
N SER A 615 -56.43 -1.64 -36.37
CA SER A 615 -56.89 -0.92 -35.16
C SER A 615 -56.72 -1.54 -33.76
N SER A 616 -55.94 -0.80 -32.95
CA SER A 616 -56.08 -0.53 -31.51
C SER A 616 -56.46 -1.66 -30.56
N GLN A 617 -55.49 -2.14 -29.79
CA GLN A 617 -55.67 -2.50 -28.38
C GLN A 617 -54.34 -2.46 -27.62
N VAL A 618 -54.35 -1.66 -26.56
CA VAL A 618 -53.40 -1.68 -25.44
C VAL A 618 -53.76 -2.87 -24.54
N ALA A 619 -52.74 -3.48 -23.95
CA ALA A 619 -52.72 -4.37 -22.78
C ALA A 619 -52.42 -5.86 -23.04
N ASP A 620 -51.38 -6.31 -22.31
CA ASP A 620 -51.12 -7.67 -21.82
C ASP A 620 -50.69 -8.78 -22.80
N ALA A 621 -49.40 -8.74 -23.18
CA ALA A 621 -48.48 -9.87 -23.38
C ALA A 621 -47.13 -9.24 -23.79
N GLU A 622 -45.98 -9.42 -23.14
CA GLU A 622 -45.29 -10.65 -22.77
C GLU A 622 -44.49 -10.41 -21.47
N ARG A 623 -44.84 -11.10 -20.37
CA ARG A 623 -43.92 -11.29 -19.24
C ARG A 623 -42.89 -12.33 -19.70
N GLY A 624 -41.72 -11.89 -20.15
CA GLY A 624 -40.55 -12.77 -20.14
C GLY A 624 -40.26 -13.19 -18.69
N ASP A 625 -39.87 -14.44 -18.47
CA ASP A 625 -39.49 -14.96 -17.15
C ASP A 625 -38.25 -14.20 -16.63
N GLN A 626 -38.51 -13.14 -15.86
CA GLN A 626 -37.49 -12.32 -15.23
C GLN A 626 -37.14 -12.94 -13.87
N VAL A 627 -35.91 -13.42 -13.72
CA VAL A 627 -35.40 -14.01 -12.48
C VAL A 627 -34.63 -12.94 -11.72
N SER A 628 -34.84 -12.83 -10.40
CA SER A 628 -34.05 -11.92 -9.56
C SER A 628 -33.57 -12.63 -8.30
N GLY A 629 -32.53 -12.08 -7.68
CA GLY A 629 -31.96 -12.66 -6.46
C GLY A 629 -30.78 -11.87 -5.93
N GLN A 630 -30.00 -12.52 -5.06
CA GLN A 630 -28.78 -11.96 -4.48
C GLN A 630 -27.57 -12.75 -4.95
N ALA A 631 -26.55 -12.04 -5.41
CA ALA A 631 -25.23 -12.56 -5.72
C ALA A 631 -24.22 -12.06 -4.68
N THR A 632 -23.31 -12.91 -4.24
CA THR A 632 -22.28 -12.56 -3.25
C THR A 632 -20.90 -12.98 -3.73
N PHE A 633 -19.93 -12.06 -3.70
CA PHE A 633 -18.52 -12.34 -3.85
C PHE A 633 -17.84 -12.31 -2.49
N GLN A 634 -17.42 -13.48 -2.00
CA GLN A 634 -16.78 -13.62 -0.71
C GLN A 634 -15.28 -13.90 -0.87
N PRO A 635 -14.38 -13.06 -0.32
CA PRO A 635 -12.95 -13.25 -0.45
C PRO A 635 -12.44 -14.42 0.39
N ARG A 636 -11.43 -15.13 -0.13
CA ARG A 636 -10.65 -16.10 0.63
C ARG A 636 -9.17 -16.05 0.24
N TYR A 637 -8.32 -16.69 1.04
CA TYR A 637 -6.95 -16.94 0.63
C TYR A 637 -6.93 -17.66 -0.72
N PRO A 638 -6.04 -17.24 -1.64
CA PRO A 638 -5.84 -17.95 -2.90
C PRO A 638 -5.61 -19.43 -2.66
N SER A 639 -6.36 -20.26 -3.38
CA SER A 639 -6.22 -21.72 -3.27
C SER A 639 -4.88 -22.22 -3.83
N SER A 640 -4.25 -21.45 -4.72
CA SER A 640 -2.92 -21.71 -5.28
C SER A 640 -2.04 -20.45 -5.24
N PRO A 641 -0.72 -20.57 -4.99
CA PRO A 641 0.22 -19.44 -4.95
C PRO A 641 0.31 -18.63 -6.24
N GLY A 642 -0.12 -19.19 -7.39
CA GLY A 642 -0.12 -18.50 -8.67
C GLY A 642 -1.21 -17.43 -8.82
N TYR A 643 -2.21 -17.42 -7.92
CA TYR A 643 -3.29 -16.43 -7.97
C TYR A 643 -3.03 -15.30 -6.99
N GLU A 644 -3.32 -14.08 -7.45
CA GLU A 644 -3.20 -12.86 -6.66
C GLU A 644 -4.32 -12.74 -5.63
N ARG A 645 -5.55 -13.06 -6.05
CA ARG A 645 -6.76 -12.99 -5.23
C ARG A 645 -7.78 -14.02 -5.68
N GLU A 646 -8.66 -14.40 -4.77
CA GLU A 646 -9.69 -15.39 -5.04
C GLU A 646 -10.99 -15.11 -4.29
N TYR A 647 -12.10 -15.08 -5.03
CA TYR A 647 -13.45 -14.93 -4.51
C TYR A 647 -14.27 -16.18 -4.78
N VAL A 648 -15.07 -16.59 -3.79
CA VAL A 648 -16.17 -17.53 -3.97
C VAL A 648 -17.42 -16.72 -4.33
N TYR A 649 -17.95 -16.95 -5.52
CA TYR A 649 -19.17 -16.35 -6.02
C TYR A 649 -20.37 -17.27 -5.74
N LYS A 650 -21.49 -16.73 -5.27
CA LYS A 650 -22.73 -17.48 -5.06
C LYS A 650 -23.96 -16.65 -5.43
N GLU A 651 -24.85 -17.21 -6.25
CA GLU A 651 -26.21 -16.70 -6.49
C GLU A 651 -27.22 -17.44 -5.62
N THR A 652 -28.21 -16.69 -5.13
CA THR A 652 -29.37 -17.19 -4.42
C THR A 652 -30.62 -16.54 -5.00
N GLY A 653 -31.58 -17.35 -5.46
CA GLY A 653 -32.85 -16.88 -6.01
C GLY A 653 -33.72 -16.18 -4.96
N SER A 654 -34.63 -15.33 -5.43
CA SER A 654 -35.59 -14.63 -4.57
C SER A 654 -36.73 -15.52 -4.04
N ASP A 655 -36.98 -16.67 -4.68
CA ASP A 655 -37.96 -17.66 -4.23
C ASP A 655 -37.25 -18.89 -3.60
N PRO A 656 -37.32 -19.05 -2.26
CA PRO A 656 -36.67 -20.15 -1.55
C PRO A 656 -37.27 -21.54 -1.84
N ASP A 657 -38.48 -21.61 -2.41
CA ASP A 657 -39.16 -22.87 -2.77
C ASP A 657 -38.95 -23.26 -4.25
N SER A 658 -38.34 -22.37 -5.05
CA SER A 658 -37.90 -22.72 -6.40
C SER A 658 -36.63 -23.56 -6.30
N ASP A 659 -36.61 -24.74 -6.92
CA ASP A 659 -35.46 -25.67 -6.98
C ASP A 659 -34.32 -25.11 -7.86
N THR A 660 -34.17 -23.78 -7.92
CA THR A 660 -33.05 -23.11 -8.59
C THR A 660 -31.79 -23.36 -7.78
N GLN A 661 -31.05 -24.40 -8.17
CA GLN A 661 -29.72 -24.70 -7.64
C GLN A 661 -28.90 -23.42 -7.52
N ALA A 662 -28.43 -23.11 -6.31
CA ALA A 662 -27.55 -21.98 -6.08
C ALA A 662 -26.32 -22.09 -6.99
N THR A 663 -26.20 -21.19 -7.96
CA THR A 663 -25.04 -21.15 -8.85
C THR A 663 -23.84 -20.69 -8.03
N GLN A 664 -22.80 -21.51 -7.97
CA GLN A 664 -21.54 -21.17 -7.31
C GLN A 664 -20.41 -21.16 -8.34
N SER A 665 -19.45 -20.25 -8.24
CA SER A 665 -18.23 -20.28 -9.05
C SER A 665 -17.05 -19.70 -8.27
N THR A 666 -15.83 -19.96 -8.73
CA THR A 666 -14.62 -19.38 -8.14
C THR A 666 -14.01 -18.39 -9.12
N TRP A 667 -13.86 -17.14 -8.70
CA TRP A 667 -13.26 -16.08 -9.49
C TRP A 667 -11.85 -15.82 -8.98
N ARG A 668 -10.88 -15.77 -9.89
CA ARG A 668 -9.46 -15.63 -9.56
C ARG A 668 -8.85 -14.51 -10.35
N LEU A 669 -8.05 -13.70 -9.67
CA LEU A 669 -7.19 -12.73 -10.31
C LEU A 669 -5.82 -13.37 -10.53
N TYR A 670 -5.40 -13.41 -11.79
CA TYR A 670 -4.15 -14.00 -12.21
C TYR A 670 -3.31 -12.95 -12.93
N GLU A 671 -2.03 -12.87 -12.61
CA GLU A 671 -1.07 -12.10 -13.39
C GLU A 671 0.04 -13.04 -13.85
N ASP A 672 0.07 -13.34 -15.16
CA ASP A 672 1.17 -14.13 -15.71
C ASP A 672 2.45 -13.30 -15.73
N THR A 673 3.35 -13.61 -14.81
CA THR A 673 4.63 -12.93 -14.74
C THR A 673 5.66 -13.48 -15.73
N SER A 674 5.39 -14.62 -16.40
CA SER A 674 6.32 -15.26 -17.32
C SER A 674 6.27 -14.73 -18.75
N ILE A 675 5.16 -14.09 -19.15
CA ILE A 675 4.95 -13.55 -20.50
C ILE A 675 4.99 -12.02 -20.47
N PRO A 676 6.03 -11.39 -21.05
CA PRO A 676 6.12 -9.94 -21.16
C PRO A 676 4.91 -9.35 -21.90
N GLY A 677 4.25 -8.37 -21.28
CA GLY A 677 3.05 -7.75 -21.84
C GLY A 677 1.73 -8.47 -21.53
N ASN A 678 1.73 -9.69 -20.98
CA ASN A 678 0.45 -10.26 -20.56
C ASN A 678 -0.07 -9.49 -19.33
N GLY A 679 -1.22 -8.82 -19.47
CA GLY A 679 -1.84 -8.08 -18.38
C GLY A 679 -2.51 -9.03 -17.39
N ALA A 680 -2.88 -8.55 -16.21
CA ALA A 680 -3.67 -9.37 -15.29
C ALA A 680 -5.03 -9.73 -15.91
N GLN A 681 -5.48 -10.95 -15.63
CA GLN A 681 -6.69 -11.57 -16.14
C GLN A 681 -7.61 -11.99 -14.99
N ILE A 682 -8.90 -12.04 -15.26
CA ILE A 682 -9.89 -12.60 -14.34
C ILE A 682 -10.34 -13.94 -14.90
N LEU A 683 -10.13 -15.01 -14.12
CA LEU A 683 -10.46 -16.38 -14.48
C LEU A 683 -11.66 -16.87 -13.67
N ILE A 684 -12.64 -17.48 -14.34
CA ILE A 684 -13.86 -18.00 -13.71
C ILE A 684 -13.88 -19.52 -13.81
N TRP A 685 -14.05 -20.18 -12.68
CA TRP A 685 -14.05 -21.63 -12.56
C TRP A 685 -15.42 -22.14 -12.11
N ALA A 686 -15.92 -23.19 -12.77
CA ALA A 686 -17.13 -23.90 -12.36
C ALA A 686 -16.96 -24.56 -10.98
N PRO A 687 -18.06 -24.79 -10.26
CA PRO A 687 -18.01 -25.49 -8.99
C PRO A 687 -17.76 -26.98 -9.25
N ASP A 688 -16.69 -27.54 -8.69
CA ASP A 688 -16.50 -29.00 -8.63
C ASP A 688 -16.64 -29.45 -7.18
N PRO A 689 -17.77 -30.08 -6.78
CA PRO A 689 -17.98 -30.55 -5.42
C PRO A 689 -17.16 -31.80 -5.09
N THR A 690 -16.53 -32.44 -6.09
CA THR A 690 -15.77 -33.70 -5.93
C THR A 690 -14.26 -33.49 -5.93
N ARG A 691 -13.80 -32.29 -6.27
CA ARG A 691 -12.38 -31.96 -6.41
C ARG A 691 -12.00 -30.76 -5.56
N SER A 692 -10.71 -30.69 -5.21
CA SER A 692 -10.16 -29.45 -4.64
C SER A 692 -10.34 -28.31 -5.66
N PRO A 693 -10.57 -27.05 -5.24
CA PRO A 693 -10.61 -25.91 -6.15
C PRO A 693 -9.38 -25.80 -7.09
N ASN A 694 -8.28 -26.45 -6.74
CA ASN A 694 -7.01 -26.50 -7.50
C ASN A 694 -6.93 -27.62 -8.55
N GLU A 695 -7.93 -28.50 -8.66
CA GLU A 695 -7.86 -29.73 -9.47
C GLU A 695 -8.74 -29.67 -10.74
N ALA A 696 -9.44 -28.56 -10.96
CA ALA A 696 -10.06 -28.29 -12.25
C ALA A 696 -8.93 -27.97 -13.27
N PRO A 697 -8.92 -28.60 -14.45
CA PRO A 697 -7.79 -28.49 -15.37
C PRO A 697 -7.71 -27.12 -16.07
N GLU A 698 -8.85 -26.48 -16.37
CA GLU A 698 -8.93 -25.21 -17.11
C GLU A 698 -10.12 -24.34 -16.65
N PRO A 699 -10.01 -22.99 -16.72
CA PRO A 699 -11.10 -22.09 -16.41
C PRO A 699 -12.25 -22.21 -17.42
N VAL A 700 -13.47 -21.93 -16.96
CA VAL A 700 -14.67 -21.91 -17.83
C VAL A 700 -14.75 -20.61 -18.61
N HIS A 701 -14.29 -19.50 -18.02
CA HIS A 701 -14.13 -18.23 -18.71
C HIS A 701 -12.78 -17.60 -18.39
N GLU A 702 -12.16 -17.03 -19.42
CA GLU A 702 -10.97 -16.20 -19.32
C GLU A 702 -11.34 -14.79 -19.78
N LEU A 703 -11.44 -13.85 -18.83
CA LEU A 703 -11.88 -12.50 -19.14
C LEU A 703 -10.72 -11.64 -19.62
N ARG A 704 -10.75 -11.27 -20.91
CA ARG A 704 -9.87 -10.25 -21.46
C ARG A 704 -10.43 -8.87 -21.20
N ILE A 705 -9.67 -8.06 -20.47
CA ILE A 705 -10.08 -6.72 -20.07
C ILE A 705 -9.71 -5.72 -21.16
N LEU A 706 -10.70 -4.97 -21.63
CA LEU A 706 -10.51 -3.88 -22.58
C LEU A 706 -10.16 -2.57 -21.85
N PRO A 707 -9.58 -1.57 -22.53
CA PRO A 707 -9.33 -0.26 -21.94
C PRO A 707 -10.61 0.36 -21.36
N ALA A 708 -10.51 1.03 -20.21
CA ALA A 708 -11.65 1.73 -19.61
C ALA A 708 -11.99 2.98 -20.43
N GLU A 709 -13.27 3.16 -20.76
CA GLU A 709 -13.79 4.28 -21.56
C GLU A 709 -14.61 5.24 -20.68
N LEU A 710 -14.56 6.53 -20.97
CA LEU A 710 -15.42 7.53 -20.33
C LEU A 710 -16.82 7.51 -20.97
N ASP A 711 -17.88 7.38 -20.16
CA ASP A 711 -19.24 7.53 -20.67
C ASP A 711 -19.52 9.01 -21.03
N SER A 712 -19.83 9.25 -22.30
CA SER A 712 -20.16 10.57 -22.84
C SER A 712 -21.66 10.76 -23.12
N THR A 713 -22.49 9.76 -22.84
CA THR A 713 -23.88 9.67 -23.31
C THR A 713 -24.94 9.59 -22.20
N GLY A 714 -24.56 9.41 -20.94
CA GLY A 714 -25.49 9.34 -19.82
C GLY A 714 -26.25 10.65 -19.52
N PRO A 715 -27.51 10.58 -19.02
CA PRO A 715 -28.43 11.72 -18.86
C PRO A 715 -27.99 12.82 -17.87
N HIS A 716 -26.85 12.63 -17.19
CA HIS A 716 -26.30 13.56 -16.20
C HIS A 716 -24.86 14.00 -16.44
N GLY A 717 -24.20 13.59 -17.54
CA GLY A 717 -22.79 13.93 -17.78
C GLY A 717 -21.85 13.52 -16.63
N ARG A 718 -22.17 12.45 -15.89
CA ARG A 718 -21.32 11.92 -14.82
C ARG A 718 -20.15 11.19 -15.45
N GLY A 719 -18.93 11.54 -15.08
CA GLY A 719 -17.68 10.92 -15.55
C GLY A 719 -17.47 9.51 -15.00
N ASP A 720 -18.45 8.63 -15.19
CA ASP A 720 -18.40 7.21 -14.89
C ASP A 720 -17.58 6.50 -15.99
N LEU A 721 -16.90 5.42 -15.59
CA LEU A 721 -16.02 4.63 -16.44
C LEU A 721 -16.70 3.33 -16.83
N ILE A 722 -16.70 3.02 -18.13
CA ILE A 722 -17.21 1.75 -18.66
C ILE A 722 -16.02 0.86 -19.00
N VAL A 723 -15.99 -0.34 -18.43
CA VAL A 723 -15.02 -1.36 -18.82
C VAL A 723 -15.76 -2.57 -19.37
N ARG A 724 -15.45 -2.94 -20.61
CA ARG A 724 -15.95 -4.15 -21.26
C ARG A 724 -14.91 -5.26 -21.14
N THR A 725 -15.39 -6.49 -20.95
CA THR A 725 -14.56 -7.69 -20.99
C THR A 725 -15.23 -8.76 -21.83
N MET A 726 -14.44 -9.52 -22.57
CA MET A 726 -14.92 -10.62 -23.41
C MET A 726 -14.21 -11.91 -23.03
N ASP A 727 -14.96 -13.01 -23.06
CA ASP A 727 -14.42 -14.35 -22.85
C ASP A 727 -13.52 -14.79 -24.01
N VAL A 728 -12.27 -15.16 -23.71
CA VAL A 728 -11.28 -15.63 -24.68
C VAL A 728 -11.49 -17.12 -24.93
N ARG A 729 -12.32 -17.46 -25.91
CA ARG A 729 -12.40 -18.85 -26.40
C ARG A 729 -11.62 -19.04 -27.70
N PRO A 730 -11.08 -20.24 -27.96
CA PRO A 730 -10.40 -20.53 -29.22
C PRO A 730 -11.31 -20.26 -30.41
N LEU A 731 -10.76 -19.61 -31.45
CA LEU A 731 -11.38 -19.40 -32.75
C LEU A 731 -11.87 -20.75 -33.30
N GLY A 732 -13.19 -20.88 -33.53
CA GLY A 732 -13.83 -22.10 -34.06
C GLY A 732 -14.65 -22.91 -33.06
N SER A 733 -14.73 -22.52 -31.79
CA SER A 733 -15.62 -23.14 -30.80
C SER A 733 -17.09 -22.72 -31.01
N CYS A 734 -18.01 -23.68 -31.03
CA CYS A 734 -19.44 -23.49 -31.29
C CYS A 734 -20.24 -23.20 -29.99
N GLY A 735 -19.89 -22.13 -29.26
CA GLY A 735 -20.54 -21.76 -27.99
C GLY A 735 -20.98 -20.30 -27.90
N ASP A 736 -21.78 -19.96 -26.89
CA ASP A 736 -22.28 -18.58 -26.63
C ASP A 736 -21.18 -17.65 -26.13
N LEU A 737 -21.05 -16.46 -26.70
CA LEU A 737 -20.09 -15.43 -26.30
C LEU A 737 -20.56 -14.74 -25.01
N HIS A 738 -19.67 -14.56 -24.05
CA HIS A 738 -19.96 -13.86 -22.80
C HIS A 738 -19.29 -12.49 -22.79
N GLU A 739 -20.09 -11.45 -22.57
CA GLU A 739 -19.64 -10.07 -22.41
C GLU A 739 -19.99 -9.59 -21.00
N TYR A 740 -19.01 -8.97 -20.34
CA TYR A 740 -19.23 -8.31 -19.05
C TYR A 740 -18.95 -6.82 -19.19
N THR A 741 -19.86 -5.99 -18.69
CA THR A 741 -19.72 -4.53 -18.71
C THR A 741 -19.78 -3.99 -17.28
N PHE A 742 -18.73 -3.32 -16.84
CA PHE A 742 -18.62 -2.73 -15.50
C PHE A 742 -18.75 -1.22 -15.58
N GLN A 743 -19.66 -0.64 -14.80
CA GLN A 743 -19.78 0.81 -14.62
C GLN A 743 -19.09 1.20 -13.31
N LEU A 744 -18.08 2.07 -13.39
CA LEU A 744 -17.31 2.51 -12.23
C LEU A 744 -17.50 4.00 -11.97
N ASN A 745 -17.73 4.36 -10.70
CA ASN A 745 -17.61 5.73 -10.20
C ASN A 745 -16.29 5.84 -9.42
N GLY A 746 -15.28 6.46 -10.04
CA GLY A 746 -13.92 6.48 -9.49
C GLY A 746 -13.32 5.08 -9.46
N VAL A 747 -13.18 4.51 -8.26
CA VAL A 747 -12.59 3.16 -8.06
C VAL A 747 -13.61 2.10 -7.64
N ALA A 748 -14.89 2.44 -7.53
CA ALA A 748 -15.98 1.54 -7.13
C ALA A 748 -16.85 1.16 -8.32
N ILE A 749 -17.29 -0.09 -8.41
CA ILE A 749 -18.34 -0.52 -9.36
C ILE A 749 -19.70 -0.12 -8.78
N SER A 750 -20.46 0.67 -9.53
CA SER A 750 -21.84 1.05 -9.20
C SER A 750 -22.85 0.00 -9.65
N SER A 751 -22.63 -0.55 -10.85
CA SER A 751 -23.42 -1.64 -11.44
C SER A 751 -22.57 -2.38 -12.47
N TRP A 752 -22.95 -3.61 -12.79
CA TRP A 752 -22.34 -4.35 -13.88
C TRP A 752 -23.33 -5.28 -14.55
N GLU A 753 -23.01 -5.68 -15.78
CA GLU A 753 -23.87 -6.48 -16.62
C GLU A 753 -23.12 -7.70 -17.14
N HIS A 754 -23.82 -8.82 -17.28
CA HIS A 754 -23.37 -10.03 -17.96
C HIS A 754 -24.35 -10.39 -19.07
N ALA A 755 -23.90 -10.27 -20.31
CA ALA A 755 -24.66 -10.62 -21.50
C ALA A 755 -24.14 -11.94 -22.10
N VAL A 756 -25.07 -12.81 -22.48
CA VAL A 756 -24.80 -14.06 -23.19
C VAL A 756 -25.31 -13.91 -24.61
N LEU A 757 -24.40 -13.94 -25.59
CA LEU A 757 -24.68 -13.70 -26.99
C LEU A 757 -24.51 -14.99 -27.79
N GLN A 758 -25.48 -15.38 -28.60
CA GLN A 758 -25.37 -16.54 -29.47
C GLN A 758 -24.39 -16.25 -30.62
N ASN A 759 -23.39 -17.10 -30.82
CA ASN A 759 -22.43 -16.96 -31.92
C ASN A 759 -23.07 -17.45 -33.25
N PRO A 760 -23.26 -16.58 -34.27
CA PRO A 760 -23.97 -16.97 -35.49
C PRO A 760 -23.10 -17.72 -36.51
N GLY A 761 -21.83 -18.01 -36.21
CA GLY A 761 -20.97 -18.81 -37.11
C GLY A 761 -20.53 -18.09 -38.40
N GLY A 762 -20.80 -16.79 -38.54
CA GLY A 762 -20.41 -16.01 -39.71
C GLY A 762 -20.56 -14.51 -39.53
N GLY A 763 -19.52 -13.83 -39.03
CA GLY A 763 -19.24 -12.39 -39.19
C GLY A 763 -20.25 -11.33 -38.72
N GLY A 764 -21.50 -11.68 -38.42
CA GLY A 764 -22.53 -10.77 -37.89
C GLY A 764 -22.56 -10.77 -36.35
N GLY A 765 -22.96 -9.63 -35.75
CA GLY A 765 -23.14 -9.51 -34.30
C GLY A 765 -24.11 -10.56 -33.75
N GLY A 766 -23.76 -11.19 -32.63
CA GLY A 766 -24.54 -12.26 -32.01
C GLY A 766 -25.88 -11.78 -31.46
N VAL A 767 -26.87 -12.67 -31.41
CA VAL A 767 -28.19 -12.38 -30.83
C VAL A 767 -28.11 -12.56 -29.31
N GLU A 768 -28.51 -11.55 -28.54
CA GLU A 768 -28.55 -11.63 -27.06
C GLU A 768 -29.56 -12.67 -26.60
N ARG A 769 -29.08 -13.71 -25.89
CA ARG A 769 -29.89 -14.78 -25.28
C ARG A 769 -30.36 -14.43 -23.89
N SER A 770 -29.49 -13.80 -23.12
CA SER A 770 -29.82 -13.34 -21.77
C SER A 770 -28.94 -12.20 -21.34
N LYS A 771 -29.51 -11.33 -20.50
CA LYS A 771 -28.79 -10.25 -19.84
C LYS A 771 -29.07 -10.29 -18.36
N THR A 772 -28.00 -10.31 -17.55
CA THR A 772 -28.08 -10.17 -16.10
C THR A 772 -27.49 -8.83 -15.70
N VAL A 773 -28.25 -8.03 -14.96
CA VAL A 773 -27.83 -6.74 -14.41
C VAL A 773 -27.64 -6.89 -12.90
N TYR A 774 -26.51 -6.39 -12.40
CA TYR A 774 -26.13 -6.43 -10.99
C TYR A 774 -25.99 -5.01 -10.45
N GLU A 775 -26.67 -4.75 -9.33
CA GLU A 775 -26.70 -3.45 -8.66
C GLU A 775 -26.41 -3.65 -7.16
N ARG A 776 -25.74 -2.66 -6.54
CA ARG A 776 -25.38 -2.73 -5.11
C ARG A 776 -26.56 -2.50 -4.18
#